data_AF-A0A2A2T6P5-F1
#
_entry.id   AF-A0A2A2T6P5-F1
#
_cell.length_a   1.000
_cell.length_b   1.000
_cell.length_c   1.000
_cell.angle_alpha   90.00
_cell.angle_beta   90.00
_cell.angle_gamma   90.00
#
_symmetry.space_group_name_H-M   'P 1'
#
loop_
_entity.id
_entity.type
_entity.pdbx_description
1 polymer ?
#
loop_
_entity_poly.entity_id
_entity_poly.type
_entity_poly.pdbx_seq_one_letter_code
_entity_poly.pdbx_strand_id
1 'polypeptide(L)'
;MFSIPFLDLPPLCAAHGSVALPGSKSISNRALLLAALCEGQSTELHGLLDSDDTEAMLGALQALGCRIERLDVPPGAPGALRITALHRAALPQSAELHLGNAGTAMRPLTAALALLAGAGQQFTLTGVARMQERPIGDLVDALRQLGADVAYTGREGYPPLRIGAAQAGAQGAGPLCVRIRGDVSSQFLTAMLMALPLAAQQRDCCIEVVGELISQPYIAITLNLMQRFGVVVANEGWQRFTIAAGSRYQSPGRLDVEADASSASYFIALGGIASDPAQSQSLTIQGVGEDSIQGDIRFVEAARQMGVQVQAGPNWLKVQRGQWPLQAIDIDANHIPDAAMTLAVMALYAQGTTRIRNIGSWRVKETDRIAAMAAELTKLGARVDSGADWIAITPPADAGQWRAATIATYDDHRMAMCFSLAAFNPARLPVRIQDPRCVGKTFPEYFETLFSVVQAQPGAVPVICIDGPSASGKGTLAAQVAQRLGYAVLDSGALYRAAGLAARHAGLTIEPAHAQALAALARGMALVFEGERIWLDGQDVSDAIRSDAASRDASLISALPEVRQALLDWQHQAARAPGLVADGRDMGTVVFPQAPLKVFLTASAEKRAERRYKQLISKGFTATLADLRAELEERDRRDATRSVAPLAAAADALMLDNSELSISAATEQVLQWWEQRQPFAASA
;
A
#
# COMPACT_ATOMS: atom_id res chain seq x y z
N MET A 1 0.34 3.32 6.18
CA MET A 1 -0.19 2.00 5.82
C MET A 1 -1.42 1.68 6.67
N PHE A 2 -2.49 1.21 6.04
CA PHE A 2 -3.73 0.79 6.70
C PHE A 2 -3.56 -0.59 7.38
N SER A 3 -3.36 -0.61 8.71
CA SER A 3 -3.30 -1.84 9.51
C SER A 3 -4.64 -2.14 10.21
N ILE A 4 -5.70 -2.24 9.40
CA ILE A 4 -7.10 -2.49 9.81
C ILE A 4 -7.65 -3.74 9.12
N PRO A 5 -8.69 -4.41 9.65
CA PRO A 5 -9.18 -5.68 9.10
C PRO A 5 -9.75 -5.59 7.68
N PHE A 6 -10.29 -4.42 7.32
CA PHE A 6 -10.80 -4.13 5.99
C PHE A 6 -10.73 -2.62 5.71
N LEU A 7 -10.72 -2.25 4.44
CA LEU A 7 -10.81 -0.87 3.97
C LEU A 7 -12.01 -0.74 3.02
N ASP A 8 -12.94 0.14 3.36
CA ASP A 8 -14.09 0.45 2.52
C ASP A 8 -13.75 1.59 1.57
N LEU A 9 -13.75 1.30 0.28
CA LEU A 9 -13.54 2.26 -0.78
C LEU A 9 -14.89 2.89 -1.15
N PRO A 10 -15.06 4.21 -1.01
CA PRO A 10 -16.28 4.88 -1.47
C PRO A 10 -16.35 4.83 -3.00
N PRO A 11 -17.53 5.10 -3.59
CA PRO A 11 -17.64 5.29 -5.04
C PRO A 11 -16.72 6.41 -5.53
N LEU A 12 -15.76 6.05 -6.38
CA LEU A 12 -14.79 6.95 -7.00
C LEU A 12 -15.23 7.31 -8.43
N CYS A 13 -14.87 8.51 -8.91
CA CYS A 13 -15.32 8.99 -10.21
C CYS A 13 -14.25 9.56 -11.12
N ALA A 14 -13.12 10.03 -10.59
CA ALA A 14 -12.06 10.61 -11.38
C ALA A 14 -10.68 10.29 -10.80
N ALA A 15 -9.66 10.33 -11.66
CA ALA A 15 -8.26 10.26 -11.25
C ALA A 15 -7.40 11.25 -12.06
N HIS A 16 -6.53 12.00 -11.39
CA HIS A 16 -5.55 12.88 -12.03
C HIS A 16 -4.43 13.28 -11.06
N GLY A 17 -3.33 13.78 -11.60
CA GLY A 17 -2.17 14.21 -10.82
C GLY A 17 -0.93 13.39 -11.18
N SER A 18 -0.01 13.24 -10.22
CA SER A 18 1.22 12.48 -10.41
C SER A 18 1.44 11.52 -9.25
N VAL A 19 1.89 10.31 -9.54
CA VAL A 19 2.31 9.31 -8.55
C VAL A 19 3.78 8.96 -8.76
N ALA A 20 4.51 8.79 -7.66
CA ALA A 20 5.84 8.17 -7.65
C ALA A 20 5.70 6.77 -7.09
N LEU A 21 6.13 5.78 -7.86
CA LEU A 21 6.02 4.38 -7.47
C LEU A 21 7.28 3.94 -6.73
N PRO A 22 7.17 2.98 -5.80
CA PRO A 22 8.34 2.43 -5.12
C PRO A 22 9.19 1.60 -6.10
N GLY A 23 10.43 1.33 -5.72
CA GLY A 23 11.37 0.52 -6.49
C GLY A 23 10.83 -0.88 -6.81
N SER A 24 11.28 -1.46 -7.92
CA SER A 24 10.94 -2.84 -8.27
C SER A 24 11.49 -3.84 -7.25
N LYS A 25 10.61 -4.66 -6.65
CA LYS A 25 11.02 -5.76 -5.74
C LYS A 25 11.98 -6.72 -6.42
N SER A 26 11.71 -7.03 -7.69
CA SER A 26 12.48 -7.99 -8.47
C SER A 26 13.89 -7.49 -8.75
N ILE A 27 14.04 -6.19 -9.02
CA ILE A 27 15.35 -5.57 -9.22
C ILE A 27 16.06 -5.39 -7.89
N SER A 28 15.36 -4.89 -6.86
CA SER A 28 15.94 -4.60 -5.54
C SER A 28 16.66 -5.81 -4.94
N ASN A 29 15.99 -6.96 -4.84
CA ASN A 29 16.60 -8.16 -4.26
C ASN A 29 17.74 -8.74 -5.10
N ARG A 30 17.68 -8.63 -6.44
CA ARG A 30 18.78 -9.05 -7.32
C ARG A 30 19.96 -8.12 -7.17
N ALA A 31 19.74 -6.81 -7.20
CA ALA A 31 20.77 -5.80 -7.03
C ALA A 31 21.47 -5.94 -5.67
N LEU A 32 20.73 -6.18 -4.59
CA LEU A 32 21.28 -6.45 -3.26
C LEU A 32 22.22 -7.66 -3.26
N LEU A 33 21.78 -8.79 -3.81
CA LEU A 33 22.62 -9.99 -3.88
C LEU A 33 23.84 -9.76 -4.79
N LEU A 34 23.65 -9.22 -5.99
CA LEU A 34 24.74 -8.97 -6.93
C LEU A 34 25.78 -8.02 -6.36
N ALA A 35 25.36 -6.93 -5.73
CA ALA A 35 26.26 -6.00 -5.03
C ALA A 35 27.05 -6.70 -3.91
N ALA A 36 26.41 -7.62 -3.18
CA ALA A 36 27.07 -8.42 -2.15
C ALA A 36 28.09 -9.43 -2.73
N LEU A 37 27.98 -9.81 -4.01
CA LEU A 37 28.90 -10.74 -4.69
C LEU A 37 30.06 -10.04 -5.42
N CYS A 38 30.12 -8.71 -5.44
CA CYS A 38 31.19 -7.92 -6.08
C CYS A 38 32.48 -7.86 -5.23
N GLU A 39 33.16 -8.99 -5.02
CA GLU A 39 34.32 -9.14 -4.12
C GLU A 39 35.20 -7.89 -3.99
N GLY A 40 35.31 -7.34 -2.77
CA GLY A 40 36.19 -6.21 -2.45
C GLY A 40 35.74 -4.83 -2.95
N GLN A 41 34.56 -4.72 -3.53
CA GLN A 41 34.00 -3.46 -4.03
C GLN A 41 32.74 -3.07 -3.25
N SER A 42 32.40 -1.78 -3.31
CA SER A 42 31.13 -1.28 -2.81
C SER A 42 30.25 -0.82 -3.96
N THR A 43 28.93 -1.01 -3.82
CA THR A 43 27.93 -0.53 -4.78
C THR A 43 26.93 0.36 -4.05
N GLU A 44 26.64 1.54 -4.60
CA GLU A 44 25.55 2.41 -4.14
C GLU A 44 24.26 2.03 -4.86
N LEU A 45 23.26 1.62 -4.09
CA LEU A 45 21.93 1.25 -4.59
C LEU A 45 20.93 2.33 -4.18
N HIS A 46 20.30 2.96 -5.16
CA HIS A 46 19.31 4.02 -4.96
C HIS A 46 17.91 3.53 -5.32
N GLY A 47 16.90 3.99 -4.58
CA GLY A 47 15.50 3.67 -4.89
C GLY A 47 15.13 2.21 -4.65
N LEU A 48 15.85 1.51 -3.78
CA LEU A 48 15.45 0.18 -3.33
C LEU A 48 14.04 0.22 -2.74
N LEU A 49 13.25 -0.81 -3.03
CA LEU A 49 11.97 -1.02 -2.37
C LEU A 49 12.20 -1.19 -0.86
N ASP A 50 11.45 -0.46 -0.05
CA ASP A 50 11.34 -0.71 1.39
C ASP A 50 10.17 -1.67 1.63
N SER A 51 10.46 -2.92 1.98
CA SER A 51 9.46 -3.99 2.11
C SER A 51 10.00 -5.17 2.93
N ASP A 52 9.10 -6.00 3.45
CA ASP A 52 9.46 -7.24 4.17
C ASP A 52 10.46 -8.13 3.39
N ASP A 53 10.34 -8.20 2.06
CA ASP A 53 11.21 -9.03 1.21
C ASP A 53 12.63 -8.46 1.09
N THR A 54 12.78 -7.14 1.00
CA THR A 54 14.09 -6.46 0.95
C THR A 54 14.72 -6.36 2.33
N GLU A 55 13.93 -6.15 3.38
CA GLU A 55 14.39 -6.25 4.77
C GLU A 55 14.93 -7.65 5.09
N ALA A 56 14.23 -8.71 4.68
CA ALA A 56 14.71 -10.08 4.84
C ALA A 56 16.04 -10.34 4.12
N MET A 57 16.20 -9.82 2.91
CA MET A 57 17.46 -9.90 2.17
C MET A 57 18.59 -9.12 2.86
N LEU A 58 18.32 -7.88 3.29
CA LEU A 58 19.29 -7.03 3.99
C LEU A 58 19.76 -7.68 5.30
N GLY A 59 18.82 -8.18 6.11
CA GLY A 59 19.13 -8.88 7.35
C GLY A 59 19.96 -10.14 7.13
N ALA A 60 19.65 -10.90 6.07
CA ALA A 60 20.44 -12.08 5.70
C ALA A 60 21.86 -11.71 5.25
N LEU A 61 22.02 -10.69 4.41
CA LEU A 61 23.33 -10.21 3.96
C LEU A 61 24.16 -9.69 5.13
N GLN A 62 23.56 -8.96 6.08
CA GLN A 62 24.22 -8.52 7.31
C GLN A 62 24.68 -9.70 8.16
N ALA A 63 23.82 -10.71 8.36
CA ALA A 63 24.17 -11.92 9.11
C ALA A 63 25.32 -12.71 8.46
N LEU A 64 25.48 -12.60 7.13
CA LEU A 64 26.58 -13.18 6.37
C LEU A 64 27.86 -12.31 6.38
N GLY A 65 27.83 -11.13 6.99
CA GLY A 65 28.99 -10.24 7.14
C GLY A 65 29.09 -9.12 6.10
N CYS A 66 28.02 -8.86 5.33
CA CYS A 66 27.96 -7.71 4.43
C CYS A 66 27.83 -6.41 5.24
N ARG A 67 28.69 -5.41 4.95
CA ARG A 67 28.53 -4.07 5.53
C ARG A 67 27.53 -3.29 4.69
N ILE A 68 26.50 -2.78 5.36
CA ILE A 68 25.40 -2.03 4.76
C ILE A 68 25.32 -0.68 5.45
N GLU A 69 25.48 0.39 4.69
CA GLU A 69 25.44 1.77 5.20
C GLU A 69 24.29 2.52 4.54
N ARG A 70 23.47 3.19 5.35
CA ARG A 70 22.45 4.10 4.82
C ARG A 70 23.10 5.42 4.45
N LEU A 71 22.81 5.92 3.25
CA LEU A 71 23.34 7.18 2.74
C LEU A 71 22.34 8.31 2.99
N ASP A 72 22.85 9.49 3.28
CA ASP A 72 22.04 10.70 3.37
C ASP A 72 21.54 11.08 1.98
N VAL A 73 20.23 11.29 1.87
CA VAL A 73 19.57 11.73 0.64
C VAL A 73 18.76 13.00 0.90
N PRO A 74 18.56 13.87 -0.12
CA PRO A 74 17.70 15.04 0.03
C PRO A 74 16.28 14.67 0.48
N PRO A 75 15.59 15.53 1.23
CA PRO A 75 14.18 15.32 1.57
C PRO A 75 13.34 15.04 0.31
N GLY A 76 12.57 13.96 0.33
CA GLY A 76 11.72 13.53 -0.80
C GLY A 76 12.44 12.73 -1.89
N ALA A 77 13.75 12.54 -1.82
CA ALA A 77 14.46 11.62 -2.71
C ALA A 77 14.31 10.15 -2.23
N PRO A 78 14.38 9.17 -3.15
CA PRO A 78 14.39 7.76 -2.76
C PRO A 78 15.59 7.44 -1.87
N GLY A 79 15.41 6.54 -0.90
CA GLY A 79 16.48 6.10 -0.02
C GLY A 79 17.63 5.46 -0.79
N ALA A 80 18.84 5.51 -0.21
CA ALA A 80 20.04 4.95 -0.79
C ALA A 80 20.87 4.18 0.23
N LEU A 81 21.45 3.05 -0.20
CA LEU A 81 22.32 2.19 0.60
C LEU A 81 23.64 1.97 -0.11
N ARG A 82 24.74 1.99 0.64
CA ARG A 82 26.04 1.47 0.19
C ARG A 82 26.20 0.04 0.69
N ILE A 83 26.36 -0.88 -0.24
CA ILE A 83 26.58 -2.30 0.00
C ILE A 83 28.06 -2.61 -0.25
N THR A 84 28.81 -2.94 0.81
CA THR A 84 30.17 -3.45 0.68
C THR A 84 30.12 -4.97 0.58
N ALA A 85 30.71 -5.52 -0.48
CA ALA A 85 30.61 -6.93 -0.82
C ALA A 85 31.06 -7.88 0.30
N LEU A 86 30.52 -9.10 0.26
CA LEU A 86 30.96 -10.20 1.11
C LEU A 86 32.42 -10.54 0.79
N HIS A 87 33.20 -10.75 1.85
CA HIS A 87 34.52 -11.35 1.72
C HIS A 87 34.39 -12.84 2.02
N ARG A 88 34.72 -13.70 1.04
CA ARG A 88 34.58 -15.16 1.20
C ARG A 88 35.31 -15.70 2.44
N ALA A 89 36.47 -15.14 2.76
CA ALA A 89 37.25 -15.48 3.95
C ALA A 89 36.63 -15.01 5.28
N ALA A 90 35.66 -14.09 5.24
CA ALA A 90 34.98 -13.52 6.40
C ALA A 90 33.55 -14.04 6.59
N LEU A 91 33.08 -14.98 5.74
CA LEU A 91 31.80 -15.63 5.94
C LEU A 91 31.77 -16.37 7.29
N PRO A 92 30.67 -16.31 8.05
CA PRO A 92 30.59 -16.97 9.34
C PRO A 92 30.68 -18.50 9.19
N GLN A 93 31.13 -19.18 10.24
CA GLN A 93 31.13 -20.66 10.26
C GLN A 93 29.71 -21.21 10.16
N SER A 94 28.74 -20.52 10.75
CA SER A 94 27.33 -20.85 10.60
C SER A 94 26.45 -19.63 10.73
N ALA A 95 25.32 -19.61 10.04
CA ALA A 95 24.26 -18.63 10.25
C ALA A 95 22.88 -19.26 10.02
N GLU A 96 21.90 -18.81 10.79
CA GLU A 96 20.49 -19.10 10.57
C GLU A 96 19.82 -17.85 9.99
N LEU A 97 19.23 -18.00 8.80
CA LEU A 97 18.64 -16.93 8.02
C LEU A 97 17.13 -17.13 7.99
N HIS A 98 16.41 -16.32 8.76
CA HIS A 98 14.94 -16.31 8.76
C HIS A 98 14.41 -15.31 7.72
N LEU A 99 13.93 -15.82 6.59
CA LEU A 99 13.60 -15.01 5.40
C LEU A 99 12.10 -14.69 5.28
N GLY A 100 11.33 -14.82 6.36
CA GLY A 100 9.89 -14.52 6.34
C GLY A 100 9.15 -15.33 5.27
N ASN A 101 8.33 -14.65 4.46
CA ASN A 101 7.71 -15.21 3.24
C ASN A 101 8.41 -14.70 1.94
N ALA A 102 9.66 -14.26 2.03
CA ALA A 102 10.40 -13.62 0.93
C ALA A 102 10.97 -14.64 -0.06
N GLY A 103 10.21 -14.94 -1.11
CA GLY A 103 10.62 -15.93 -2.12
C GLY A 103 11.83 -15.47 -2.92
N THR A 104 11.88 -14.17 -3.23
CA THR A 104 12.97 -13.53 -3.97
C THR A 104 14.25 -13.39 -3.16
N ALA A 105 14.22 -13.64 -1.84
CA ALA A 105 15.42 -13.80 -1.02
C ALA A 105 15.81 -15.27 -0.85
N MET A 106 14.83 -16.13 -0.49
CA MET A 106 15.04 -17.57 -0.24
C MET A 106 15.75 -18.29 -1.39
N ARG A 107 15.28 -18.14 -2.64
CA ARG A 107 15.82 -18.91 -3.77
C ARG A 107 17.24 -18.45 -4.14
N PRO A 108 17.51 -17.14 -4.35
CA PRO A 108 18.85 -16.68 -4.68
C PRO A 108 19.89 -16.93 -3.58
N LEU A 109 19.54 -16.72 -2.30
CA LEU A 109 20.46 -17.01 -1.19
C LEU A 109 20.77 -18.50 -1.07
N THR A 110 19.79 -19.37 -1.29
CA THR A 110 20.02 -20.82 -1.34
C THR A 110 21.08 -21.16 -2.39
N ALA A 111 20.94 -20.65 -3.61
CA ALA A 111 21.87 -20.93 -4.69
C ALA A 111 23.26 -20.33 -4.45
N ALA A 112 23.33 -19.08 -4.01
CA ALA A 112 24.61 -18.41 -3.73
C ALA A 112 25.37 -19.11 -2.60
N LEU A 113 24.72 -19.40 -1.46
CA LEU A 113 25.37 -20.05 -0.33
C LEU A 113 25.81 -21.49 -0.64
N ALA A 114 25.02 -22.23 -1.44
CA ALA A 114 25.38 -23.56 -1.89
C ALA A 114 26.69 -23.60 -2.70
N LEU A 115 27.05 -22.50 -3.38
CA LEU A 115 28.30 -22.38 -4.15
C LEU A 115 29.40 -21.62 -3.41
N LEU A 116 29.06 -20.79 -2.42
CA LEU A 116 30.03 -20.05 -1.60
C LEU A 116 30.59 -20.87 -0.45
N ALA A 117 29.76 -21.71 0.18
CA ALA A 117 30.07 -22.42 1.42
C ALA A 117 31.39 -23.20 1.31
N GLY A 118 32.32 -22.85 2.19
CA GLY A 118 33.61 -23.52 2.36
C GLY A 118 33.53 -24.69 3.35
N ALA A 119 34.58 -25.50 3.37
CA ALA A 119 34.68 -26.65 4.26
C ALA A 119 34.39 -26.29 5.73
N GLY A 120 33.47 -27.03 6.36
CA GLY A 120 33.08 -26.81 7.76
C GLY A 120 32.07 -25.69 7.99
N GLN A 121 31.66 -24.96 6.95
CA GLN A 121 30.58 -23.98 7.06
C GLN A 121 29.20 -24.62 6.90
N GLN A 122 28.21 -24.12 7.65
CA GLN A 122 26.83 -24.60 7.60
C GLN A 122 25.82 -23.47 7.77
N PHE A 123 24.90 -23.33 6.83
CA PHE A 123 23.85 -22.31 6.86
C PHE A 123 22.47 -22.95 6.93
N THR A 124 21.57 -22.35 7.71
CA THR A 124 20.16 -22.77 7.77
C THR A 124 19.30 -21.66 7.18
N LEU A 125 18.46 -21.97 6.20
CA LEU A 125 17.51 -21.03 5.61
C LEU A 125 16.10 -21.47 5.95
N THR A 126 15.34 -20.59 6.60
CA THR A 126 13.99 -20.86 7.07
C THR A 126 13.07 -19.65 6.84
N GLY A 127 11.80 -19.78 7.22
CA GLY A 127 10.82 -18.71 7.17
C GLY A 127 9.53 -19.11 7.89
N VAL A 128 8.50 -18.28 7.71
CA VAL A 128 7.16 -18.52 8.29
C VAL A 128 6.53 -19.81 7.73
N ALA A 129 5.49 -20.32 8.38
CA ALA A 129 4.80 -21.55 7.97
C ALA A 129 4.46 -21.58 6.46
N ARG A 130 3.96 -20.47 5.92
CA ARG A 130 3.66 -20.35 4.49
C ARG A 130 4.89 -20.54 3.58
N MET A 131 6.08 -20.08 3.99
CA MET A 131 7.30 -20.30 3.22
C MET A 131 7.66 -21.80 3.13
N GLN A 132 7.36 -22.57 4.18
CA GLN A 132 7.60 -24.01 4.25
C GLN A 132 6.62 -24.83 3.40
N GLU A 133 5.64 -24.17 2.76
CA GLU A 133 4.72 -24.76 1.79
C GLU A 133 5.03 -24.34 0.35
N ARG A 134 6.03 -23.46 0.15
CA ARG A 134 6.37 -22.96 -1.19
C ARG A 134 7.48 -23.78 -1.82
N PRO A 135 7.29 -24.32 -3.03
CA PRO A 135 8.22 -25.28 -3.63
C PRO A 135 9.62 -24.67 -3.85
N ILE A 136 10.65 -25.49 -3.63
CA ILE A 136 12.05 -25.19 -3.93
C ILE A 136 12.81 -26.40 -4.49
N GLY A 137 12.12 -27.55 -4.63
CA GLY A 137 12.64 -28.83 -5.15
C GLY A 137 13.57 -28.71 -6.34
N ASP A 138 13.07 -28.17 -7.46
CA ASP A 138 13.84 -28.09 -8.71
C ASP A 138 15.14 -27.28 -8.57
N LEU A 139 15.17 -26.27 -7.70
CA LEU A 139 16.40 -25.52 -7.43
C LEU A 139 17.41 -26.38 -6.66
N VAL A 140 16.94 -27.10 -5.63
CA VAL A 140 17.80 -28.01 -4.85
C VAL A 140 18.35 -29.12 -5.73
N ASP A 141 17.54 -29.69 -6.63
CA ASP A 141 17.98 -30.72 -7.57
C ASP A 141 19.01 -30.18 -8.57
N ALA A 142 18.85 -28.96 -9.06
CA ALA A 142 19.85 -28.28 -9.89
C ALA A 142 21.17 -28.03 -9.14
N LEU A 143 21.11 -27.65 -7.87
CA LEU A 143 22.30 -27.45 -7.04
C LEU A 143 23.01 -28.77 -6.72
N ARG A 144 22.25 -29.85 -6.48
CA ARG A 144 22.82 -31.19 -6.24
C ARG A 144 23.53 -31.76 -7.47
N GLN A 145 23.08 -31.43 -8.68
CA GLN A 145 23.82 -31.75 -9.92
C GLN A 145 25.24 -31.14 -9.93
N LEU A 146 25.45 -30.03 -9.21
CA LEU A 146 26.76 -29.38 -9.03
C LEU A 146 27.59 -29.93 -7.86
N GLY A 147 27.06 -30.92 -7.13
CA GLY A 147 27.70 -31.46 -5.92
C GLY A 147 27.46 -30.64 -4.66
N ALA A 148 26.51 -29.69 -4.67
CA ALA A 148 26.18 -28.91 -3.49
C ALA A 148 25.53 -29.78 -2.39
N ASP A 149 25.96 -29.58 -1.13
CA ASP A 149 25.33 -30.21 0.04
C ASP A 149 24.12 -29.38 0.49
N VAL A 150 22.94 -29.75 -0.01
CA VAL A 150 21.67 -29.11 0.37
C VAL A 150 20.70 -30.18 0.87
N ALA A 151 20.27 -30.05 2.13
CA ALA A 151 19.37 -30.99 2.78
C ALA A 151 18.09 -30.29 3.27
N TYR A 152 16.95 -30.95 3.10
CA TYR A 152 15.69 -30.54 3.73
C TYR A 152 15.73 -30.93 5.21
N THR A 153 15.40 -30.01 6.10
CA THR A 153 15.28 -30.30 7.54
C THR A 153 13.82 -30.48 7.99
N GLY A 154 12.87 -30.19 7.10
CA GLY A 154 11.44 -30.44 7.27
C GLY A 154 10.89 -31.34 6.17
N ARG A 155 9.93 -30.83 5.39
CA ARG A 155 9.29 -31.55 4.29
C ARG A 155 10.16 -31.53 3.02
N GLU A 156 10.32 -32.68 2.39
CA GLU A 156 11.03 -32.80 1.10
C GLU A 156 10.40 -31.90 0.02
N GLY A 157 11.24 -31.18 -0.72
CA GLY A 157 10.83 -30.24 -1.76
C GLY A 157 10.51 -28.82 -1.27
N TYR A 158 10.56 -28.56 0.04
CA TYR A 158 10.19 -27.29 0.67
C TYR A 158 11.19 -26.86 1.75
N PRO A 159 11.35 -25.54 2.03
CA PRO A 159 12.10 -25.07 3.20
C PRO A 159 11.52 -25.63 4.52
N PRO A 160 12.29 -25.70 5.61
CA PRO A 160 13.64 -25.17 5.79
C PRO A 160 14.76 -26.02 5.17
N LEU A 161 15.88 -25.37 4.85
CA LEU A 161 17.05 -25.98 4.22
C LEU A 161 18.30 -25.84 5.09
N ARG A 162 19.11 -26.90 5.14
CA ARG A 162 20.51 -26.86 5.61
C ARG A 162 21.42 -26.88 4.38
N ILE A 163 22.35 -25.93 4.32
CA ILE A 163 23.33 -25.78 3.26
C ILE A 163 24.72 -25.99 3.86
N GLY A 164 25.48 -26.92 3.31
CA GLY A 164 26.88 -27.18 3.66
C GLY A 164 27.83 -26.87 2.51
N ALA A 165 29.12 -27.13 2.74
CA ALA A 165 30.14 -27.05 1.70
C ALA A 165 29.81 -28.00 0.54
N ALA A 166 29.94 -27.52 -0.70
CA ALA A 166 29.87 -28.39 -1.85
C ALA A 166 30.91 -29.52 -1.73
N GLN A 167 30.50 -30.75 -1.99
CA GLN A 167 31.44 -31.85 -2.14
C GLN A 167 32.27 -31.60 -3.40
N ALA A 168 33.48 -32.16 -3.47
CA ALA A 168 34.34 -32.00 -4.64
C ALA A 168 33.59 -32.37 -5.93
N GLY A 169 33.17 -31.34 -6.69
CA GLY A 169 32.25 -31.46 -7.83
C GLY A 169 32.88 -32.11 -9.05
N ALA A 170 32.02 -32.60 -9.95
CA ALA A 170 32.29 -33.43 -11.13
C ALA A 170 33.66 -33.21 -11.79
N GLN A 171 34.50 -34.26 -11.74
CA GLN A 171 35.76 -34.36 -12.47
C GLN A 171 35.48 -34.38 -13.98
N GLY A 172 36.11 -33.48 -14.73
CA GLY A 172 35.98 -33.43 -16.19
C GLY A 172 36.54 -32.14 -16.79
N ALA A 173 36.93 -32.19 -18.07
CA ALA A 173 37.47 -31.05 -18.81
C ALA A 173 36.40 -30.17 -19.49
N GLY A 174 35.15 -30.65 -19.59
CA GLY A 174 34.04 -29.96 -20.25
C GLY A 174 33.30 -28.95 -19.34
N PRO A 175 32.37 -28.18 -19.93
CA PRO A 175 31.56 -27.20 -19.19
C PRO A 175 30.75 -27.87 -18.07
N LEU A 176 30.57 -27.14 -16.96
CA LEU A 176 29.75 -27.57 -15.85
C LEU A 176 28.28 -27.23 -16.15
N CYS A 177 27.53 -28.22 -16.62
CA CYS A 177 26.16 -28.03 -17.09
C CYS A 177 25.13 -28.60 -16.11
N VAL A 178 24.08 -27.83 -15.84
CA VAL A 178 22.91 -28.24 -15.04
C VAL A 178 21.65 -28.19 -15.87
N ARG A 179 20.73 -29.11 -15.59
CA ARG A 179 19.40 -29.12 -16.19
C ARG A 179 18.39 -28.58 -15.19
N ILE A 180 17.55 -27.66 -15.64
CA ILE A 180 16.49 -27.06 -14.84
C ILE A 180 15.19 -27.00 -15.64
N ARG A 181 14.07 -27.23 -14.97
CA ARG A 181 12.75 -27.13 -15.60
C ARG A 181 12.40 -25.67 -15.89
N GLY A 182 11.95 -25.40 -17.12
CA GLY A 182 11.54 -24.07 -17.57
C GLY A 182 10.11 -23.69 -17.19
N ASP A 183 9.27 -24.68 -16.87
CA ASP A 183 7.81 -24.58 -16.77
C ASP A 183 7.28 -24.40 -15.34
N VAL A 184 8.18 -24.36 -14.33
CA VAL A 184 7.78 -24.32 -12.91
C VAL A 184 7.88 -22.90 -12.32
N SER A 185 9.08 -22.32 -12.27
CA SER A 185 9.30 -21.00 -11.67
C SER A 185 10.56 -20.33 -12.18
N SER A 186 10.45 -19.08 -12.64
CA SER A 186 11.59 -18.26 -13.03
C SER A 186 12.56 -17.99 -11.87
N GLN A 187 12.11 -18.09 -10.62
CA GLN A 187 12.98 -17.85 -9.46
C GLN A 187 14.08 -18.90 -9.33
N PHE A 188 13.84 -20.14 -9.79
CA PHE A 188 14.87 -21.19 -9.72
C PHE A 188 15.96 -20.94 -10.75
N LEU A 189 15.57 -20.71 -12.01
CA LEU A 189 16.53 -20.43 -13.08
C LEU A 189 17.30 -19.13 -12.83
N THR A 190 16.63 -18.07 -12.37
CA THR A 190 17.32 -16.81 -12.07
C THR A 190 18.23 -16.89 -10.85
N ALA A 191 17.89 -17.69 -9.83
CA ALA A 191 18.80 -17.97 -8.73
C ALA A 191 20.07 -18.69 -9.21
N MET A 192 19.92 -19.69 -10.08
CA MET A 192 21.07 -20.39 -10.69
C MET A 192 21.90 -19.46 -11.57
N LEU A 193 21.28 -18.65 -12.42
CA LEU A 193 22.00 -17.66 -13.25
C LEU A 193 22.88 -16.75 -12.40
N MET A 194 22.33 -16.20 -11.31
CA MET A 194 23.09 -15.29 -10.45
C MET A 194 24.22 -16.00 -9.69
N ALA A 195 24.04 -17.27 -9.33
CA ALA A 195 25.00 -18.01 -8.51
C ALA A 195 26.13 -18.67 -9.32
N LEU A 196 25.87 -19.11 -10.56
CA LEU A 196 26.85 -19.86 -11.36
C LEU A 196 28.19 -19.15 -11.66
N PRO A 197 28.27 -17.81 -11.76
CA PRO A 197 29.56 -17.12 -11.86
C PRO A 197 30.53 -17.48 -10.70
N LEU A 198 30.02 -17.87 -9.54
CA LEU A 198 30.81 -18.30 -8.38
C LEU A 198 31.51 -19.65 -8.62
N ALA A 199 30.95 -20.49 -9.48
CA ALA A 199 31.49 -21.79 -9.89
C ALA A 199 32.28 -21.72 -11.21
N ALA A 200 32.09 -20.69 -12.02
CA ALA A 200 32.71 -20.52 -13.34
C ALA A 200 34.19 -20.06 -13.27
N GLN A 201 34.99 -20.56 -12.33
CA GLN A 201 36.37 -20.08 -12.13
C GLN A 201 37.33 -20.56 -13.21
N GLN A 202 37.24 -21.84 -13.59
CA GLN A 202 38.18 -22.49 -14.51
C GLN A 202 37.51 -23.08 -15.75
N ARG A 203 36.17 -23.20 -15.74
CA ARG A 203 35.39 -23.82 -16.80
C ARG A 203 34.11 -23.03 -16.99
N ASP A 204 33.59 -23.06 -18.21
CA ASP A 204 32.27 -22.52 -18.50
C ASP A 204 31.22 -23.25 -17.66
N CYS A 205 30.21 -22.51 -17.22
CA CYS A 205 29.02 -23.08 -16.59
C CYS A 205 27.83 -22.91 -17.53
N CYS A 206 26.96 -23.90 -17.61
CA CYS A 206 25.78 -23.83 -18.46
C CYS A 206 24.50 -24.28 -17.76
N ILE A 207 23.38 -23.65 -18.12
CA ILE A 207 22.04 -24.06 -17.72
C ILE A 207 21.30 -24.52 -18.98
N GLU A 208 20.84 -25.75 -18.99
CA GLU A 208 19.94 -26.30 -20.00
C GLU A 208 18.50 -26.28 -19.48
N VAL A 209 17.61 -25.62 -20.22
CA VAL A 209 16.20 -25.53 -19.90
C VAL A 209 15.46 -26.75 -20.42
N VAL A 210 14.79 -27.46 -19.52
CA VAL A 210 13.93 -28.60 -19.85
C VAL A 210 12.49 -28.11 -19.99
N GLY A 211 11.89 -28.34 -21.16
CA GLY A 211 10.51 -27.95 -21.45
C GLY A 211 10.37 -26.50 -21.91
N GLU A 212 9.14 -25.99 -21.89
CA GLU A 212 8.85 -24.60 -22.25
C GLU A 212 9.26 -23.64 -21.14
N LEU A 213 9.93 -22.54 -21.50
CA LEU A 213 10.35 -21.52 -20.54
C LEU A 213 9.25 -20.50 -20.31
N ILE A 214 8.64 -20.53 -19.12
CA ILE A 214 7.69 -19.50 -18.69
C ILE A 214 8.43 -18.30 -18.09
N SER A 215 7.76 -17.14 -18.02
CA SER A 215 8.24 -15.99 -17.25
C SER A 215 9.61 -15.45 -17.72
N GLN A 216 9.89 -15.51 -19.03
CA GLN A 216 11.05 -14.92 -19.70
C GLN A 216 11.39 -13.48 -19.26
N PRO A 217 10.41 -12.58 -19.01
CA PRO A 217 10.68 -11.24 -18.49
C PRO A 217 11.60 -11.19 -17.26
N TYR A 218 11.42 -12.07 -16.27
CA TYR A 218 12.25 -12.06 -15.06
C TYR A 218 13.67 -12.55 -15.32
N ILE A 219 13.83 -13.41 -16.33
CA ILE A 219 15.12 -13.90 -16.77
C ILE A 219 15.85 -12.76 -17.49
N ALA A 220 15.17 -12.03 -18.38
CA ALA A 220 15.70 -10.84 -19.03
C ALA A 220 16.18 -9.78 -18.03
N ILE A 221 15.40 -9.47 -16.97
CA ILE A 221 15.83 -8.58 -15.88
C ILE A 221 17.14 -9.10 -15.25
N THR A 222 17.22 -10.40 -15.00
CA THR A 222 18.39 -11.02 -14.37
C THR A 222 19.63 -10.91 -15.25
N LEU A 223 19.51 -11.23 -16.54
CA LEU A 223 20.60 -11.13 -17.52
C LEU A 223 21.08 -9.67 -17.66
N ASN A 224 20.15 -8.71 -17.72
CA ASN A 224 20.49 -7.29 -17.80
C ASN A 224 21.25 -6.82 -16.55
N LEU A 225 20.78 -7.19 -15.35
CA LEU A 225 21.46 -6.83 -14.10
C LEU A 225 22.83 -7.50 -14.02
N MET A 226 22.95 -8.79 -14.32
CA MET A 226 24.25 -9.48 -14.35
C MET A 226 25.24 -8.77 -15.29
N GLN A 227 24.78 -8.33 -16.46
CA GLN A 227 25.59 -7.56 -17.40
C GLN A 227 26.03 -6.20 -16.82
N ARG A 228 25.14 -5.47 -16.12
CA ARG A 228 25.51 -4.22 -15.41
C ARG A 228 26.54 -4.46 -14.32
N PHE A 229 26.56 -5.66 -13.74
CA PHE A 229 27.57 -6.12 -12.80
C PHE A 229 28.75 -6.87 -13.48
N GLY A 230 28.97 -6.66 -14.78
CA GLY A 230 30.15 -7.15 -15.50
C GLY A 230 30.11 -8.61 -15.95
N VAL A 231 29.01 -9.34 -15.74
CA VAL A 231 28.86 -10.73 -16.17
C VAL A 231 27.91 -10.83 -17.37
N VAL A 232 28.47 -11.17 -18.53
CA VAL A 232 27.70 -11.43 -19.75
C VAL A 232 27.36 -12.91 -19.84
N VAL A 233 26.09 -13.22 -20.05
CA VAL A 233 25.60 -14.59 -20.23
C VAL A 233 25.15 -14.76 -21.67
N ALA A 234 25.68 -15.77 -22.35
CA ALA A 234 25.20 -16.12 -23.69
C ALA A 234 23.84 -16.82 -23.57
N ASN A 235 22.84 -16.31 -24.28
CA ASN A 235 21.48 -16.86 -24.33
C ASN A 235 21.23 -17.49 -25.70
N GLU A 236 21.19 -18.81 -25.76
CA GLU A 236 20.93 -19.59 -26.98
C GLU A 236 19.43 -19.92 -27.04
N GLY A 237 18.64 -18.96 -27.53
CA GLY A 237 17.22 -19.16 -27.82
C GLY A 237 16.38 -19.54 -26.59
N TRP A 238 16.77 -19.09 -25.39
CA TRP A 238 16.12 -19.42 -24.11
C TRP A 238 16.19 -20.88 -23.70
N GLN A 239 16.85 -21.74 -24.48
CA GLN A 239 17.02 -23.16 -24.20
C GLN A 239 18.32 -23.43 -23.45
N ARG A 240 19.32 -22.57 -23.64
CA ARG A 240 20.61 -22.69 -22.95
C ARG A 240 21.16 -21.31 -22.57
N PHE A 241 21.70 -21.25 -21.36
CA PHE A 241 22.43 -20.08 -20.86
C PHE A 241 23.86 -20.49 -20.52
N THR A 242 24.84 -19.78 -21.06
CA THR A 242 26.27 -20.09 -20.86
C THR A 242 26.99 -18.91 -20.18
N ILE A 243 27.65 -19.21 -19.07
CA ILE A 243 28.50 -18.29 -18.30
C ILE A 243 29.95 -18.68 -18.56
N ALA A 244 30.73 -17.74 -19.11
CA ALA A 244 32.12 -18.00 -19.49
C ALA A 244 33.03 -18.23 -18.27
N ALA A 245 34.04 -19.08 -18.43
CA ALA A 245 35.11 -19.27 -17.45
C ALA A 245 35.78 -17.92 -17.11
N GLY A 246 36.10 -17.73 -15.83
CA GLY A 246 36.68 -16.50 -15.30
C GLY A 246 35.68 -15.36 -15.05
N SER A 247 34.38 -15.57 -15.29
CA SER A 247 33.35 -14.57 -14.98
C SER A 247 33.35 -14.19 -13.51
N ARG A 248 33.31 -12.89 -13.23
CA ARG A 248 33.29 -12.33 -11.86
C ARG A 248 32.42 -11.08 -11.86
N TYR A 249 31.68 -10.87 -10.79
CA TYR A 249 30.91 -9.64 -10.63
C TYR A 249 31.82 -8.46 -10.32
N GLN A 250 31.49 -7.32 -10.92
CA GLN A 250 32.14 -6.03 -10.73
C GLN A 250 31.06 -5.00 -10.38
N SER A 251 31.34 -4.16 -9.39
CA SER A 251 30.47 -3.07 -9.00
C SER A 251 30.37 -2.04 -10.15
N PRO A 252 29.15 -1.62 -10.54
CA PRO A 252 28.96 -0.48 -11.42
C PRO A 252 29.24 0.87 -10.72
N GLY A 253 29.67 0.86 -9.46
CA GLY A 253 29.77 2.04 -8.60
C GLY A 253 28.42 2.45 -8.05
N ARG A 254 27.47 2.76 -8.94
CA ARG A 254 26.09 3.15 -8.62
C ARG A 254 25.09 2.41 -9.50
N LEU A 255 23.96 2.02 -8.92
CA LEU A 255 22.79 1.50 -9.62
C LEU A 255 21.51 2.14 -9.07
N ASP A 256 20.77 2.81 -9.95
CA ASP A 256 19.43 3.29 -9.66
C ASP A 256 18.39 2.20 -9.99
N VAL A 257 17.55 1.87 -9.01
CA VAL A 257 16.46 0.92 -9.17
C VAL A 257 15.24 1.66 -9.72
N GLU A 258 14.80 1.26 -10.92
CA GLU A 258 13.56 1.75 -11.50
C GLU A 258 12.34 1.30 -10.68
N ALA A 259 11.28 2.09 -10.78
CA ALA A 259 10.04 1.82 -10.09
C ALA A 259 9.33 0.57 -10.64
N ASP A 260 8.50 -0.06 -9.81
CA ASP A 260 7.91 -1.36 -10.12
C ASP A 260 6.90 -1.29 -11.29
N ALA A 261 7.22 -1.91 -12.42
CA ALA A 261 6.37 -1.89 -13.63
C ALA A 261 5.06 -2.67 -13.44
N SER A 262 5.10 -3.72 -12.61
CA SER A 262 3.91 -4.43 -12.12
C SER A 262 2.95 -3.48 -11.42
N SER A 263 3.45 -2.66 -10.50
CA SER A 263 2.66 -1.68 -9.74
C SER A 263 2.19 -0.52 -10.61
N ALA A 264 2.96 -0.16 -11.63
CA ALA A 264 2.55 0.82 -12.63
C ALA A 264 1.28 0.40 -13.38
N SER A 265 1.04 -0.89 -13.57
CA SER A 265 -0.16 -1.39 -14.24
C SER A 265 -1.46 -0.89 -13.58
N TYR A 266 -1.50 -0.78 -12.24
CA TYR A 266 -2.69 -0.30 -11.52
C TYR A 266 -3.00 1.16 -11.85
N PHE A 267 -1.96 1.99 -11.99
CA PHE A 267 -2.11 3.42 -12.30
C PHE A 267 -2.32 3.65 -13.81
N ILE A 268 -1.77 2.79 -14.67
CA ILE A 268 -2.12 2.78 -16.10
C ILE A 268 -3.61 2.45 -16.27
N ALA A 269 -4.09 1.41 -15.58
CA ALA A 269 -5.50 1.05 -15.57
C ALA A 269 -6.37 2.16 -14.98
N LEU A 270 -5.95 2.77 -13.86
CA LEU A 270 -6.63 3.90 -13.24
C LEU A 270 -6.80 5.07 -14.21
N GLY A 271 -5.73 5.44 -14.93
CA GLY A 271 -5.79 6.50 -15.93
C GLY A 271 -6.75 6.16 -17.08
N GLY A 272 -6.73 4.92 -17.55
CA GLY A 272 -7.67 4.42 -18.57
C GLY A 272 -9.12 4.38 -18.09
N ILE A 273 -9.35 4.06 -16.82
CA ILE A 273 -10.69 3.95 -16.22
C ILE A 273 -11.24 5.31 -15.82
N ALA A 274 -10.42 6.26 -15.35
CA ALA A 274 -10.89 7.41 -14.57
C ALA A 274 -10.29 8.78 -14.93
N SER A 275 -9.31 8.88 -15.85
CA SER A 275 -8.75 10.17 -16.27
C SER A 275 -9.38 10.64 -17.58
N ASP A 276 -10.45 11.42 -17.53
CA ASP A 276 -11.18 11.87 -18.71
C ASP A 276 -10.52 13.12 -19.35
N PRO A 277 -9.94 13.02 -20.55
CA PRO A 277 -9.32 14.17 -21.22
C PRO A 277 -10.33 15.27 -21.54
N ALA A 278 -11.63 14.97 -21.69
CA ALA A 278 -12.66 16.00 -21.87
C ALA A 278 -12.81 16.92 -20.65
N GLN A 279 -12.32 16.47 -19.48
CA GLN A 279 -12.26 17.23 -18.23
C GLN A 279 -10.84 17.75 -17.94
N SER A 280 -9.94 17.76 -18.93
CA SER A 280 -8.51 18.10 -18.77
C SER A 280 -7.77 17.25 -17.74
N GLN A 281 -8.19 16.00 -17.55
CA GLN A 281 -7.59 15.09 -16.57
C GLN A 281 -6.51 14.22 -17.21
N SER A 282 -5.42 13.99 -16.48
CA SER A 282 -4.40 13.00 -16.81
C SER A 282 -3.69 12.53 -15.56
N LEU A 283 -3.20 11.30 -15.59
CA LEU A 283 -2.35 10.74 -14.54
C LEU A 283 -0.93 10.56 -15.07
N THR A 284 0.05 11.05 -14.30
CA THR A 284 1.47 10.85 -14.58
C THR A 284 2.06 9.85 -13.59
N ILE A 285 2.77 8.86 -14.09
CA ILE A 285 3.49 7.85 -13.32
C ILE A 285 4.97 8.16 -13.45
N GLN A 286 5.66 8.34 -12.33
CA GLN A 286 7.09 8.63 -12.28
C GLN A 286 7.89 7.38 -11.89
N GLY A 287 9.13 7.28 -12.39
CA GLY A 287 10.08 6.24 -12.01
C GLY A 287 10.07 5.00 -12.91
N VAL A 288 9.22 4.96 -13.93
CA VAL A 288 9.17 3.90 -14.94
C VAL A 288 8.75 4.49 -16.28
N GLY A 289 9.33 3.99 -17.37
CA GLY A 289 9.16 4.55 -18.71
C GLY A 289 9.49 3.56 -19.81
N GLU A 290 9.71 4.08 -21.03
CA GLU A 290 9.96 3.27 -22.23
C GLU A 290 11.25 2.45 -22.19
N ASP A 291 12.24 2.90 -21.41
CA ASP A 291 13.55 2.24 -21.27
C ASP A 291 13.58 1.18 -20.15
N SER A 292 12.43 0.88 -19.53
CA SER A 292 12.33 -0.08 -18.44
C SER A 292 12.80 -1.47 -18.86
N ILE A 293 13.64 -2.09 -18.04
CA ILE A 293 14.10 -3.47 -18.26
C ILE A 293 13.08 -4.52 -17.80
N GLN A 294 12.02 -4.08 -17.10
CA GLN A 294 10.97 -4.95 -16.61
C GLN A 294 9.98 -5.28 -17.72
N GLY A 295 9.79 -6.56 -18.04
CA GLY A 295 8.85 -6.94 -19.12
C GLY A 295 7.39 -6.55 -18.86
N ASP A 296 7.00 -6.35 -17.59
CA ASP A 296 5.66 -5.86 -17.22
C ASP A 296 5.34 -4.47 -17.76
N ILE A 297 6.33 -3.68 -18.20
CA ILE A 297 6.10 -2.42 -18.92
C ILE A 297 5.26 -2.62 -20.19
N ARG A 298 5.30 -3.83 -20.77
CA ARG A 298 4.48 -4.21 -21.93
C ARG A 298 2.99 -4.26 -21.63
N PHE A 299 2.58 -4.11 -20.37
CA PHE A 299 1.18 -3.83 -20.01
C PHE A 299 0.63 -2.61 -20.78
N VAL A 300 1.48 -1.63 -21.10
CA VAL A 300 1.12 -0.49 -21.94
C VAL A 300 0.57 -0.93 -23.31
N GLU A 301 1.12 -1.99 -23.92
CA GLU A 301 0.63 -2.54 -25.19
C GLU A 301 -0.80 -3.08 -25.04
N ALA A 302 -1.05 -3.86 -23.99
CA ALA A 302 -2.37 -4.42 -23.69
C ALA A 302 -3.39 -3.31 -23.35
N ALA A 303 -3.01 -2.32 -22.54
CA ALA A 303 -3.85 -1.18 -22.20
C ALA A 303 -4.22 -0.36 -23.45
N ARG A 304 -3.28 -0.15 -24.38
CA ARG A 304 -3.55 0.51 -25.67
C ARG A 304 -4.54 -0.30 -26.53
N GLN A 305 -4.45 -1.63 -26.54
CA GLN A 305 -5.42 -2.49 -27.22
C GLN A 305 -6.83 -2.38 -26.62
N MET A 306 -6.95 -2.13 -25.31
CA MET A 306 -8.23 -1.82 -24.65
C MET A 306 -8.69 -0.38 -24.89
N GLY A 307 -7.92 0.44 -25.61
CA GLY A 307 -8.25 1.82 -25.97
C GLY A 307 -7.72 2.90 -25.02
N VAL A 308 -6.80 2.56 -24.10
CA VAL A 308 -6.15 3.54 -23.20
C VAL A 308 -5.11 4.36 -23.95
N GLN A 309 -5.06 5.67 -23.70
CA GLN A 309 -4.02 6.54 -24.24
C GLN A 309 -2.84 6.61 -23.28
N VAL A 310 -1.66 6.20 -23.76
CA VAL A 310 -0.41 6.21 -22.98
C VAL A 310 0.67 6.90 -23.80
N GLN A 311 1.22 7.99 -23.26
CA GLN A 311 2.48 8.59 -23.68
C GLN A 311 3.58 8.12 -22.74
N ALA A 312 4.74 7.77 -23.28
CA ALA A 312 5.88 7.31 -22.51
C ALA A 312 7.08 8.21 -22.80
N GLY A 313 7.92 8.42 -21.78
CA GLY A 313 9.29 8.88 -21.94
C GLY A 313 10.24 7.98 -21.14
N PRO A 314 11.51 8.36 -20.96
CA PRO A 314 12.53 7.48 -20.38
C PRO A 314 12.21 6.97 -18.96
N ASN A 315 11.64 7.82 -18.10
CA ASN A 315 11.38 7.51 -16.69
C ASN A 315 10.00 7.98 -16.21
N TRP A 316 9.05 8.12 -17.14
CA TRP A 316 7.68 8.49 -16.82
C TRP A 316 6.69 7.95 -17.85
N LEU A 317 5.44 7.78 -17.41
CA LEU A 317 4.28 7.50 -18.27
C LEU A 317 3.18 8.53 -18.00
N LYS A 318 2.55 9.05 -19.04
CA LYS A 318 1.34 9.89 -18.93
C LYS A 318 0.16 9.13 -19.52
N VAL A 319 -0.88 8.95 -18.73
CA VAL A 319 -2.01 8.08 -19.02
C VAL A 319 -3.32 8.85 -18.96
N GLN A 320 -4.18 8.61 -19.96
CA GLN A 320 -5.52 9.18 -20.06
C GLN A 320 -6.48 8.12 -20.63
N ARG A 321 -7.77 8.27 -20.33
CA ARG A 321 -8.83 7.51 -20.98
C ARG A 321 -8.85 7.87 -22.47
N GLY A 322 -8.88 6.84 -23.32
CA GLY A 322 -9.13 6.99 -24.75
C GLY A 322 -10.55 6.54 -25.09
N GLN A 323 -10.68 5.32 -25.61
CA GLN A 323 -11.98 4.73 -25.90
C GLN A 323 -12.77 4.43 -24.62
N TRP A 324 -14.08 4.68 -24.63
CA TRP A 324 -14.98 4.36 -23.53
C TRP A 324 -16.35 3.87 -24.05
N PRO A 325 -16.90 2.74 -23.56
CA PRO A 325 -16.27 1.76 -22.67
C PRO A 325 -14.95 1.21 -23.23
N LEU A 326 -14.13 0.58 -22.40
CA LEU A 326 -12.88 -0.03 -22.87
C LEU A 326 -13.17 -1.11 -23.93
N GLN A 327 -12.22 -1.42 -24.79
CA GLN A 327 -12.36 -2.51 -25.74
C GLN A 327 -11.98 -3.85 -25.09
N ALA A 328 -12.83 -4.87 -25.23
CA ALA A 328 -12.48 -6.23 -24.82
C ALA A 328 -11.38 -6.82 -25.73
N ILE A 329 -10.47 -7.59 -25.15
CA ILE A 329 -9.31 -8.17 -25.85
C ILE A 329 -9.18 -9.67 -25.59
N ASP A 330 -8.55 -10.39 -26.51
CA ASP A 330 -8.08 -11.77 -26.30
C ASP A 330 -6.54 -11.76 -26.36
N ILE A 331 -5.89 -11.97 -25.22
CA ILE A 331 -4.45 -11.75 -25.06
C ILE A 331 -3.72 -12.96 -24.46
N ASP A 332 -2.54 -13.23 -25.01
CA ASP A 332 -1.51 -14.06 -24.38
C ASP A 332 -0.72 -13.22 -23.37
N ALA A 333 -0.82 -13.57 -22.09
CA ALA A 333 -0.22 -12.82 -21.00
C ALA A 333 1.12 -13.38 -20.50
N ASN A 334 1.77 -14.32 -21.21
CA ASN A 334 3.03 -14.93 -20.77
C ASN A 334 4.17 -13.90 -20.58
N HIS A 335 4.10 -12.77 -21.29
CA HIS A 335 5.09 -11.68 -21.19
C HIS A 335 4.80 -10.64 -20.11
N ILE A 336 3.60 -10.64 -19.53
CA ILE A 336 3.18 -9.72 -18.47
C ILE A 336 2.39 -10.45 -17.38
N PRO A 337 2.86 -11.63 -16.92
CA PRO A 337 2.02 -12.56 -16.17
C PRO A 337 1.50 -11.91 -14.88
N ASP A 338 2.31 -11.08 -14.25
CA ASP A 338 2.00 -10.45 -12.97
C ASP A 338 1.12 -9.19 -13.15
N ALA A 339 1.38 -8.35 -14.17
CA ALA A 339 0.55 -7.20 -14.50
C ALA A 339 -0.81 -7.55 -15.16
N ALA A 340 -0.94 -8.74 -15.76
CA ALA A 340 -2.16 -9.17 -16.43
C ALA A 340 -3.37 -9.33 -15.50
N MET A 341 -3.18 -9.45 -14.18
CA MET A 341 -4.28 -9.41 -13.21
C MET A 341 -5.07 -8.11 -13.29
N THR A 342 -4.38 -7.00 -13.57
CA THR A 342 -5.01 -5.69 -13.72
C THR A 342 -5.93 -5.65 -14.95
N LEU A 343 -5.60 -6.37 -16.03
CA LEU A 343 -6.48 -6.50 -17.21
C LEU A 343 -7.81 -7.19 -16.85
N ALA A 344 -7.79 -8.16 -15.92
CA ALA A 344 -8.99 -8.87 -15.50
C ALA A 344 -10.00 -7.93 -14.81
N VAL A 345 -9.53 -6.93 -14.06
CA VAL A 345 -10.40 -5.90 -13.46
C VAL A 345 -10.77 -4.82 -14.47
N MET A 346 -9.87 -4.43 -15.38
CA MET A 346 -10.22 -3.54 -16.49
C MET A 346 -11.35 -4.11 -17.36
N ALA A 347 -11.45 -5.43 -17.49
CA ALA A 347 -12.52 -6.09 -18.22
C ALA A 347 -13.93 -5.80 -17.66
N LEU A 348 -14.05 -5.39 -16.38
CA LEU A 348 -15.31 -4.94 -15.81
C LEU A 348 -15.87 -3.67 -16.50
N TYR A 349 -15.00 -2.92 -17.18
CA TYR A 349 -15.32 -1.67 -17.86
C TYR A 349 -15.27 -1.80 -19.39
N ALA A 350 -15.12 -3.02 -19.90
CA ALA A 350 -14.99 -3.28 -21.32
C ALA A 350 -16.34 -3.50 -22.02
N GLN A 351 -16.38 -3.34 -23.33
CA GLN A 351 -17.48 -3.80 -24.17
C GLN A 351 -17.14 -5.19 -24.72
N GLY A 352 -17.83 -6.22 -24.22
CA GLY A 352 -17.64 -7.62 -24.61
C GLY A 352 -16.86 -8.45 -23.59
N THR A 353 -16.44 -9.65 -23.97
CA THR A 353 -15.70 -10.58 -23.10
C THR A 353 -14.20 -10.45 -23.32
N THR A 354 -13.45 -10.11 -22.27
CA THR A 354 -11.98 -10.13 -22.30
C THR A 354 -11.48 -11.52 -21.93
N ARG A 355 -10.56 -12.08 -22.72
CA ARG A 355 -9.93 -13.38 -22.47
C ARG A 355 -8.42 -13.22 -22.26
N ILE A 356 -7.92 -13.76 -21.16
CA ILE A 356 -6.50 -13.75 -20.80
C ILE A 356 -6.03 -15.21 -20.78
N ARG A 357 -5.02 -15.54 -21.58
CA ARG A 357 -4.47 -16.90 -21.78
C ARG A 357 -3.00 -16.99 -21.34
N ASN A 358 -2.51 -18.22 -21.25
CA ASN A 358 -1.12 -18.55 -20.86
C ASN A 358 -0.74 -18.03 -19.48
N ILE A 359 -1.69 -18.10 -18.54
CA ILE A 359 -1.53 -17.68 -17.15
C ILE A 359 -1.49 -18.86 -16.18
N GLY A 360 -1.15 -20.08 -16.63
CA GLY A 360 -1.12 -21.27 -15.76
C GLY A 360 -0.24 -21.11 -14.51
N SER A 361 0.81 -20.30 -14.60
CA SER A 361 1.67 -19.97 -13.45
C SER A 361 0.94 -19.29 -12.29
N TRP A 362 -0.21 -18.65 -12.51
CA TRP A 362 -1.04 -18.00 -11.49
C TRP A 362 -1.53 -18.92 -10.39
N ARG A 363 -1.64 -20.22 -10.66
CA ARG A 363 -2.16 -21.21 -9.71
C ARG A 363 -1.22 -21.50 -8.54
N VAL A 364 0.08 -21.27 -8.74
CA VAL A 364 1.15 -21.65 -7.80
C VAL A 364 1.92 -20.45 -7.23
N LYS A 365 1.33 -19.24 -7.31
CA LYS A 365 1.90 -18.00 -6.76
C LYS A 365 1.56 -17.88 -5.27
N GLU A 366 1.28 -16.68 -4.79
CA GLU A 366 0.85 -16.43 -3.41
C GLU A 366 -0.45 -17.18 -3.06
N THR A 367 -1.43 -17.13 -3.96
CA THR A 367 -2.70 -17.88 -3.94
C THR A 367 -2.95 -18.50 -5.33
N ASP A 368 -4.00 -19.30 -5.49
CA ASP A 368 -4.50 -19.64 -6.84
C ASP A 368 -5.23 -18.41 -7.39
N ARG A 369 -4.47 -17.55 -8.10
CA ARG A 369 -4.96 -16.26 -8.59
C ARG A 369 -6.06 -16.40 -9.64
N ILE A 370 -6.12 -17.51 -10.39
CA ILE A 370 -7.21 -17.74 -11.36
C ILE A 370 -8.51 -17.96 -10.59
N ALA A 371 -8.50 -18.87 -9.61
CA ALA A 371 -9.66 -19.16 -8.78
C ALA A 371 -10.10 -17.91 -7.97
N ALA A 372 -9.14 -17.21 -7.37
CA ALA A 372 -9.40 -16.00 -6.60
C ALA A 372 -9.98 -14.88 -7.48
N MET A 373 -9.39 -14.58 -8.65
CA MET A 373 -9.96 -13.60 -9.59
C MET A 373 -11.39 -13.95 -9.99
N ALA A 374 -11.64 -15.21 -10.36
CA ALA A 374 -12.96 -15.64 -10.78
C ALA A 374 -14.01 -15.48 -9.66
N ALA A 375 -13.67 -15.86 -8.43
CA ALA A 375 -14.55 -15.71 -7.28
C ALA A 375 -14.86 -14.23 -7.00
N GLU A 376 -13.84 -13.38 -6.90
CA GLU A 376 -14.00 -11.98 -6.50
C GLU A 376 -14.64 -11.11 -7.60
N LEU A 377 -14.34 -11.35 -8.89
CA LEU A 377 -15.01 -10.68 -10.01
C LEU A 377 -16.50 -11.04 -10.09
N THR A 378 -16.86 -12.29 -9.80
CA THR A 378 -18.26 -12.75 -9.79
C THR A 378 -19.07 -12.04 -8.71
N LYS A 379 -18.48 -11.74 -7.54
CA LYS A 379 -19.15 -10.97 -6.47
C LYS A 379 -19.56 -9.57 -6.93
N LEU A 380 -18.82 -8.96 -7.85
CA LEU A 380 -19.11 -7.64 -8.43
C LEU A 380 -20.20 -7.68 -9.52
N GLY A 381 -20.69 -8.87 -9.88
CA GLY A 381 -21.74 -9.07 -10.89
C GLY A 381 -21.23 -9.48 -12.28
N ALA A 382 -19.92 -9.68 -12.46
CA ALA A 382 -19.38 -10.17 -13.72
C ALA A 382 -19.68 -11.65 -13.93
N ARG A 383 -19.80 -12.07 -15.18
CA ARG A 383 -19.78 -13.50 -15.54
C ARG A 383 -18.34 -13.89 -15.85
N VAL A 384 -17.83 -14.90 -15.14
CA VAL A 384 -16.46 -15.38 -15.32
C VAL A 384 -16.44 -16.87 -15.64
N ASP A 385 -15.75 -17.21 -16.73
CA ASP A 385 -15.37 -18.58 -17.06
C ASP A 385 -13.84 -18.71 -16.93
N SER A 386 -13.32 -19.83 -16.45
CA SER A 386 -11.87 -20.05 -16.34
C SER A 386 -11.48 -21.51 -16.58
N GLY A 387 -10.24 -21.73 -17.00
CA GLY A 387 -9.65 -23.06 -17.21
C GLY A 387 -8.26 -23.17 -16.59
N ALA A 388 -7.48 -24.17 -16.99
CA ALA A 388 -6.18 -24.46 -16.38
C ALA A 388 -5.20 -23.27 -16.44
N ASP A 389 -5.22 -22.51 -17.53
CA ASP A 389 -4.26 -21.48 -17.88
C ASP A 389 -4.91 -20.24 -18.52
N TRP A 390 -6.21 -20.06 -18.34
CA TRP A 390 -6.94 -18.92 -18.90
C TRP A 390 -8.13 -18.49 -18.01
N ILE A 391 -8.53 -17.23 -18.18
CA ILE A 391 -9.74 -16.64 -17.60
C ILE A 391 -10.45 -15.77 -18.66
N ALA A 392 -11.78 -15.81 -18.69
CA ALA A 392 -12.62 -15.00 -19.56
C ALA A 392 -13.64 -14.24 -18.71
N ILE A 393 -13.65 -12.92 -18.82
CA ILE A 393 -14.46 -12.01 -18.00
C ILE A 393 -15.43 -11.28 -18.91
N THR A 394 -16.73 -11.42 -18.64
CA THR A 394 -17.78 -10.60 -19.24
C THR A 394 -18.31 -9.64 -18.17
N PRO A 395 -18.26 -8.32 -18.40
CA PRO A 395 -18.72 -7.34 -17.42
C PRO A 395 -20.22 -7.43 -17.17
N PRO A 396 -20.73 -6.88 -16.05
CA PRO A 396 -22.16 -6.68 -15.85
C PRO A 396 -22.74 -5.91 -17.05
N ALA A 397 -23.88 -6.36 -17.59
CA ALA A 397 -24.41 -5.80 -18.84
C ALA A 397 -24.85 -4.32 -18.71
N ASP A 398 -25.20 -3.90 -17.50
CA ASP A 398 -25.63 -2.55 -17.16
C ASP A 398 -25.34 -2.25 -15.68
N ALA A 399 -25.51 -0.98 -15.27
CA ALA A 399 -25.27 -0.51 -13.91
C ALA A 399 -26.12 -1.24 -12.84
N GLY A 400 -27.32 -1.73 -13.17
CA GLY A 400 -28.20 -2.43 -12.24
C GLY A 400 -27.73 -3.85 -11.88
N GLN A 401 -26.79 -4.42 -12.64
CA GLN A 401 -26.23 -5.76 -12.38
C GLN A 401 -24.96 -5.74 -11.53
N TRP A 402 -24.35 -4.56 -11.34
CA TRP A 402 -23.24 -4.40 -10.41
C TRP A 402 -23.70 -4.61 -8.98
N ARG A 403 -22.79 -5.12 -8.15
CA ARG A 403 -23.06 -5.41 -6.73
C ARG A 403 -21.93 -4.83 -5.88
N ALA A 404 -22.30 -4.31 -4.71
CA ALA A 404 -21.32 -4.05 -3.66
C ALA A 404 -20.73 -5.39 -3.22
N ALA A 405 -19.41 -5.44 -3.02
CA ALA A 405 -18.72 -6.68 -2.73
C ALA A 405 -17.66 -6.51 -1.65
N THR A 406 -17.52 -7.54 -0.82
CA THR A 406 -16.35 -7.75 0.03
C THR A 406 -15.35 -8.63 -0.73
N ILE A 407 -14.19 -8.05 -1.01
CA ILE A 407 -13.11 -8.67 -1.74
C ILE A 407 -12.12 -9.31 -0.76
N ALA A 408 -12.01 -10.63 -0.82
CA ALA A 408 -10.97 -11.36 -0.11
C ALA A 408 -9.64 -11.22 -0.84
N THR A 409 -8.56 -10.91 -0.11
CA THR A 409 -7.22 -10.70 -0.70
C THR A 409 -6.36 -11.95 -0.70
N TYR A 410 -6.68 -12.96 0.12
CA TYR A 410 -5.92 -14.22 0.21
C TYR A 410 -4.43 -14.00 0.55
N ASP A 411 -4.11 -12.93 1.32
CA ASP A 411 -2.73 -12.47 1.58
C ASP A 411 -1.92 -12.20 0.28
N ASP A 412 -2.63 -11.83 -0.79
CA ASP A 412 -2.04 -11.47 -2.08
C ASP A 412 -2.30 -9.99 -2.39
N HIS A 413 -1.26 -9.19 -2.19
CA HIS A 413 -1.18 -7.78 -2.57
C HIS A 413 -1.81 -7.42 -3.91
N ARG A 414 -1.68 -8.27 -4.94
CA ARG A 414 -2.24 -8.00 -6.27
C ARG A 414 -3.76 -8.03 -6.28
N MET A 415 -4.37 -8.91 -5.49
CA MET A 415 -5.83 -8.94 -5.31
C MET A 415 -6.33 -7.59 -4.80
N ALA A 416 -5.72 -7.09 -3.71
CA ALA A 416 -6.09 -5.82 -3.10
C ALA A 416 -5.96 -4.64 -4.07
N MET A 417 -4.81 -4.53 -4.75
CA MET A 417 -4.52 -3.41 -5.64
C MET A 417 -5.36 -3.45 -6.93
N CYS A 418 -5.54 -4.62 -7.55
CA CYS A 418 -6.39 -4.74 -8.74
C CYS A 418 -7.83 -4.38 -8.41
N PHE A 419 -8.40 -4.95 -7.35
CA PHE A 419 -9.80 -4.74 -7.01
C PHE A 419 -10.12 -3.37 -6.42
N SER A 420 -9.12 -2.59 -6.01
CA SER A 420 -9.35 -1.19 -5.66
C SER A 420 -9.96 -0.40 -6.83
N LEU A 421 -9.62 -0.77 -8.06
CA LEU A 421 -10.12 -0.16 -9.29
C LEU A 421 -11.61 -0.45 -9.52
N ALA A 422 -12.22 -1.43 -8.84
CA ALA A 422 -13.66 -1.68 -8.92
C ALA A 422 -14.50 -0.57 -8.26
N ALA A 423 -13.88 0.30 -7.45
CA ALA A 423 -14.56 1.45 -6.83
C ALA A 423 -15.04 2.52 -7.84
N PHE A 424 -14.62 2.43 -9.11
CA PHE A 424 -15.05 3.30 -10.22
C PHE A 424 -16.28 2.77 -10.98
N ASN A 425 -16.99 1.79 -10.41
CA ASN A 425 -18.14 1.17 -11.06
C ASN A 425 -19.27 2.19 -11.38
N PRO A 426 -19.97 2.04 -12.50
CA PRO A 426 -21.01 2.97 -12.94
C PRO A 426 -22.24 2.98 -12.02
N ALA A 427 -22.43 1.94 -11.20
CA ALA A 427 -23.51 1.81 -10.24
C ALA A 427 -23.30 2.62 -8.95
N ARG A 428 -22.10 3.19 -8.78
CA ARG A 428 -21.70 3.98 -7.60
C ARG A 428 -21.86 3.19 -6.29
N LEU A 429 -21.50 1.91 -6.33
CA LEU A 429 -21.51 1.03 -5.17
C LEU A 429 -20.12 1.01 -4.51
N PRO A 430 -20.03 0.97 -3.17
CA PRO A 430 -18.75 0.88 -2.49
C PRO A 430 -18.15 -0.53 -2.62
N VAL A 431 -16.84 -0.64 -2.42
CA VAL A 431 -16.09 -1.91 -2.46
C VAL A 431 -15.30 -2.06 -1.17
N ARG A 432 -15.43 -3.20 -0.49
CA ARG A 432 -14.66 -3.51 0.72
C ARG A 432 -13.46 -4.39 0.36
N ILE A 433 -12.24 -3.94 0.66
CA ILE A 433 -11.02 -4.74 0.53
C ILE A 433 -10.66 -5.31 1.90
N GLN A 434 -10.65 -6.63 2.06
CA GLN A 434 -10.18 -7.28 3.29
C GLN A 434 -8.67 -7.23 3.39
N ASP A 435 -8.12 -7.16 4.59
CA ASP A 435 -6.67 -7.15 4.85
C ASP A 435 -5.87 -6.23 3.88
N PRO A 436 -6.18 -4.92 3.85
CA PRO A 436 -5.50 -3.96 2.98
C PRO A 436 -3.98 -3.90 3.23
N ARG A 437 -3.50 -4.37 4.39
CA ARG A 437 -2.07 -4.39 4.75
C ARG A 437 -1.25 -5.30 3.84
N CYS A 438 -1.86 -6.30 3.19
CA CYS A 438 -1.14 -7.24 2.33
C CYS A 438 -0.37 -6.52 1.20
N VAL A 439 -0.75 -5.29 0.82
CA VAL A 439 -0.02 -4.46 -0.17
C VAL A 439 1.43 -4.13 0.23
N GLY A 440 1.76 -4.19 1.53
CA GLY A 440 3.11 -3.98 2.08
C GLY A 440 4.21 -4.82 1.43
N LYS A 441 3.84 -5.94 0.79
CA LYS A 441 4.77 -6.79 0.07
C LYS A 441 5.45 -6.14 -1.14
N THR A 442 4.80 -5.17 -1.80
CA THR A 442 5.35 -4.50 -2.99
C THR A 442 5.08 -3.02 -3.06
N PHE A 443 4.04 -2.53 -2.36
CA PHE A 443 3.68 -1.12 -2.36
C PHE A 443 3.02 -0.73 -1.02
N PRO A 444 3.83 -0.53 0.03
CA PRO A 444 3.36 -0.18 1.38
C PRO A 444 2.34 0.96 1.48
N GLU A 445 2.55 2.04 0.72
CA GLU A 445 1.68 3.23 0.70
C GLU A 445 0.66 3.23 -0.46
N TYR A 446 0.30 2.06 -0.97
CA TYR A 446 -0.55 1.96 -2.17
C TYR A 446 -1.87 2.73 -2.03
N PHE A 447 -2.62 2.51 -0.94
CA PHE A 447 -3.93 3.13 -0.77
C PHE A 447 -3.82 4.63 -0.51
N GLU A 448 -2.82 5.06 0.25
CA GLU A 448 -2.50 6.48 0.45
C GLU A 448 -2.16 7.15 -0.90
N THR A 449 -1.35 6.48 -1.73
CA THR A 449 -1.01 6.94 -3.08
C THR A 449 -2.25 7.00 -3.97
N LEU A 450 -3.09 5.97 -3.95
CA LEU A 450 -4.37 5.96 -4.67
C LEU A 450 -5.23 7.15 -4.26
N PHE A 451 -5.48 7.35 -2.96
CA PHE A 451 -6.30 8.45 -2.45
C PHE A 451 -5.72 9.84 -2.77
N SER A 452 -4.42 9.96 -2.99
CA SER A 452 -3.78 11.23 -3.37
C SER A 452 -4.12 11.70 -4.79
N VAL A 453 -4.57 10.79 -5.68
CA VAL A 453 -4.83 11.09 -7.10
C VAL A 453 -6.26 10.80 -7.55
N VAL A 454 -7.14 10.35 -6.65
CA VAL A 454 -8.54 10.04 -6.99
C VAL A 454 -9.52 11.00 -6.34
N GLN A 455 -10.69 11.12 -6.95
CA GLN A 455 -11.80 11.90 -6.41
C GLN A 455 -13.05 11.02 -6.34
N ALA A 456 -13.79 11.18 -5.25
CA ALA A 456 -15.14 10.68 -5.09
C ALA A 456 -16.16 11.73 -5.56
N GLN A 457 -17.36 11.32 -5.92
CA GLN A 457 -18.43 12.28 -6.20
C GLN A 457 -18.78 13.08 -4.94
N PRO A 458 -19.25 14.34 -5.07
CA PRO A 458 -19.76 15.10 -3.93
C PRO A 458 -20.79 14.29 -3.14
N GLY A 459 -20.57 14.13 -1.84
CA GLY A 459 -21.42 13.35 -0.94
C GLY A 459 -21.23 11.83 -0.96
N ALA A 460 -20.36 11.27 -1.81
CA ALA A 460 -20.08 9.84 -1.84
C ALA A 460 -19.04 9.40 -0.79
N VAL A 461 -18.22 10.33 -0.28
CA VAL A 461 -17.33 10.05 0.85
C VAL A 461 -18.20 9.86 2.11
N PRO A 462 -18.12 8.69 2.78
CA PRO A 462 -18.91 8.44 3.98
C PRO A 462 -18.47 9.35 5.13
N VAL A 463 -19.46 9.94 5.81
CA VAL A 463 -19.26 10.77 6.99
C VAL A 463 -20.02 10.17 8.17
N ILE A 464 -19.33 10.00 9.29
CA ILE A 464 -19.94 9.67 10.59
C ILE A 464 -19.88 10.93 11.45
N CYS A 465 -21.04 11.43 11.87
CA CYS A 465 -21.12 12.56 12.79
C CYS A 465 -21.22 12.07 14.24
N ILE A 466 -20.40 12.62 15.13
CA ILE A 466 -20.47 12.40 16.58
C ILE A 466 -20.65 13.76 17.26
N ASP A 467 -21.90 14.15 17.46
CA ASP A 467 -22.26 15.39 18.12
C ASP A 467 -22.48 15.19 19.61
N GLY A 468 -22.31 16.26 20.39
CA GLY A 468 -22.67 16.25 21.80
C GLY A 468 -22.10 17.43 22.59
N PRO A 469 -22.50 17.56 23.87
CA PRO A 469 -22.04 18.63 24.74
C PRO A 469 -20.51 18.61 24.93
N SER A 470 -20.00 19.66 25.56
CA SER A 470 -18.59 19.67 25.95
C SER A 470 -18.30 18.60 27.00
N ALA A 471 -17.08 18.07 26.97
CA ALA A 471 -16.59 17.04 27.90
C ALA A 471 -17.36 15.71 27.89
N SER A 472 -18.19 15.43 26.87
CA SER A 472 -18.87 14.13 26.69
C SER A 472 -17.94 12.98 26.27
N GLY A 473 -16.72 13.28 25.82
CA GLY A 473 -15.78 12.29 25.29
C GLY A 473 -15.84 12.08 23.77
N LYS A 474 -16.60 12.92 23.05
CA LYS A 474 -16.78 12.80 21.59
C LYS A 474 -15.48 12.79 20.78
N GLY A 475 -14.51 13.67 21.05
CA GLY A 475 -13.24 13.68 20.32
C GLY A 475 -12.44 12.39 20.48
N THR A 476 -12.42 11.81 21.70
CA THR A 476 -11.78 10.51 21.94
C THR A 476 -12.50 9.38 21.22
N LEU A 477 -13.84 9.37 21.26
CA LEU A 477 -14.66 8.38 20.55
C LEU A 477 -14.45 8.48 19.04
N ALA A 478 -14.48 9.69 18.48
CA ALA A 478 -14.29 9.96 17.07
C ALA A 478 -12.91 9.49 16.58
N ALA A 479 -11.84 9.79 17.33
CA ALA A 479 -10.49 9.32 17.01
C ALA A 479 -10.39 7.79 16.99
N GLN A 480 -10.99 7.09 17.97
CA GLN A 480 -10.98 5.62 18.00
C GLN A 480 -11.79 5.00 16.87
N VAL A 481 -12.98 5.53 16.57
CA VAL A 481 -13.81 5.05 15.45
C VAL A 481 -13.08 5.27 14.13
N ALA A 482 -12.50 6.45 13.92
CA ALA A 482 -11.74 6.77 12.71
C ALA A 482 -10.53 5.86 12.53
N GLN A 483 -9.75 5.63 13.60
CA GLN A 483 -8.62 4.72 13.57
C GLN A 483 -9.03 3.30 13.17
N ARG A 484 -10.17 2.80 13.67
CA ARG A 484 -10.67 1.45 13.39
C ARG A 484 -11.20 1.29 11.96
N LEU A 485 -11.59 2.38 11.31
CA LEU A 485 -12.10 2.40 9.93
C LEU A 485 -11.07 2.91 8.90
N GLY A 486 -9.94 3.47 9.35
CA GLY A 486 -8.99 4.17 8.49
C GLY A 486 -9.49 5.53 8.00
N TYR A 487 -10.44 6.16 8.69
CA TYR A 487 -11.02 7.44 8.28
C TYR A 487 -10.21 8.62 8.80
N ALA A 488 -10.37 9.77 8.15
CA ALA A 488 -9.90 11.04 8.69
C ALA A 488 -10.75 11.47 9.91
N VAL A 489 -10.19 12.35 10.74
CA VAL A 489 -10.90 12.94 11.89
C VAL A 489 -11.04 14.45 11.66
N LEU A 490 -12.24 14.97 11.89
CA LEU A 490 -12.52 16.40 11.97
C LEU A 490 -12.92 16.76 13.40
N ASP A 491 -12.02 17.38 14.16
CA ASP A 491 -12.35 18.08 15.42
C ASP A 491 -12.80 19.50 15.07
N SER A 492 -14.12 19.69 14.93
CA SER A 492 -14.68 21.01 14.66
C SER A 492 -14.37 22.00 15.79
N GLY A 493 -14.25 21.52 17.03
CA GLY A 493 -13.84 22.36 18.15
C GLY A 493 -12.43 22.92 17.97
N ALA A 494 -11.47 22.11 17.50
CA ALA A 494 -10.11 22.55 17.22
C ALA A 494 -10.06 23.60 16.12
N LEU A 495 -10.87 23.42 15.07
CA LEU A 495 -11.02 24.39 13.98
C LEU A 495 -11.43 25.77 14.53
N TYR A 496 -12.49 25.84 15.33
CA TYR A 496 -12.94 27.11 15.93
C TYR A 496 -11.94 27.70 16.92
N ARG A 497 -11.19 26.86 17.66
CA ARG A 497 -10.11 27.33 18.56
C ARG A 497 -8.93 27.90 17.77
N ALA A 498 -8.56 27.29 16.65
CA ALA A 498 -7.54 27.81 15.75
C ALA A 498 -7.95 29.15 15.12
N ALA A 499 -9.21 29.29 14.68
CA ALA A 499 -9.73 30.56 14.17
C ALA A 499 -9.72 31.67 15.25
N GLY A 500 -10.06 31.33 16.50
CA GLY A 500 -9.95 32.26 17.63
C GLY A 500 -8.51 32.68 17.94
N LEU A 501 -7.56 31.73 17.88
CA LEU A 501 -6.14 32.01 18.05
C LEU A 501 -5.61 32.91 16.91
N ALA A 502 -5.98 32.62 15.66
CA ALA A 502 -5.64 33.44 14.51
C ALA A 502 -6.14 34.88 14.70
N ALA A 503 -7.39 35.05 15.17
CA ALA A 503 -7.96 36.38 15.44
C ALA A 503 -7.12 37.16 16.46
N ARG A 504 -6.65 36.50 17.51
CA ARG A 504 -5.75 37.10 18.51
C ARG A 504 -4.39 37.47 17.94
N HIS A 505 -3.79 36.60 17.13
CA HIS A 505 -2.53 36.91 16.44
C HIS A 505 -2.67 38.12 15.50
N ALA A 506 -3.84 38.27 14.88
CA ALA A 506 -4.16 39.40 14.01
C ALA A 506 -4.60 40.68 14.79
N GLY A 507 -4.71 40.63 16.12
CA GLY A 507 -5.17 41.75 16.94
C GLY A 507 -6.65 42.11 16.75
N LEU A 508 -7.47 41.19 16.23
CA LEU A 508 -8.91 41.40 16.02
C LEU A 508 -9.72 41.02 17.25
N THR A 509 -10.64 41.90 17.66
CA THR A 509 -11.58 41.61 18.74
C THR A 509 -12.71 40.71 18.22
N ILE A 510 -13.04 39.64 18.95
CA ILE A 510 -14.06 38.66 18.54
C ILE A 510 -15.46 39.15 18.90
N GLU A 511 -16.02 40.00 18.05
CA GLU A 511 -17.35 40.59 18.22
C GLU A 511 -18.06 40.79 16.86
N PRO A 512 -19.39 40.97 16.84
CA PRO A 512 -20.14 41.10 15.58
C PRO A 512 -19.64 42.21 14.66
N ALA A 513 -19.12 43.32 15.21
CA ALA A 513 -18.57 44.43 14.43
C ALA A 513 -17.37 44.02 13.53
N HIS A 514 -16.62 42.98 13.92
CA HIS A 514 -15.48 42.46 13.15
C HIS A 514 -15.78 41.16 12.39
N ALA A 515 -17.03 40.71 12.34
CA ALA A 515 -17.39 39.39 11.80
C ALA A 515 -16.88 39.16 10.36
N GLN A 516 -16.92 40.16 9.49
CA GLN A 516 -16.42 40.05 8.11
C GLN A 516 -14.89 39.93 8.04
N ALA A 517 -14.17 40.68 8.86
CA ALA A 517 -12.70 40.59 8.93
C ALA A 517 -12.26 39.22 9.48
N LEU A 518 -12.95 38.74 10.51
CA LEU A 518 -12.73 37.41 11.09
C LEU A 518 -13.05 36.29 10.09
N ALA A 519 -14.11 36.45 9.28
CA ALA A 519 -14.46 35.50 8.23
C ALA A 519 -13.40 35.47 7.12
N ALA A 520 -12.88 36.62 6.71
CA ALA A 520 -11.78 36.69 5.74
C ALA A 520 -10.51 36.02 6.28
N LEU A 521 -10.17 36.25 7.55
CA LEU A 521 -9.06 35.58 8.23
C LEU A 521 -9.25 34.05 8.25
N ALA A 522 -10.44 33.58 8.62
CA ALA A 522 -10.77 32.17 8.67
C ALA A 522 -10.68 31.46 7.30
N ARG A 523 -10.96 32.15 6.19
CA ARG A 523 -10.75 31.60 4.83
C ARG A 523 -9.28 31.51 4.44
N GLY A 524 -8.44 32.41 4.98
CA GLY A 524 -7.04 32.53 4.62
C GLY A 524 -6.10 31.66 5.46
N MET A 525 -6.57 31.08 6.57
CA MET A 525 -5.71 30.31 7.47
C MET A 525 -5.26 28.97 6.85
N ALA A 526 -3.97 28.69 6.92
CA ALA A 526 -3.43 27.40 6.53
C ALA A 526 -3.41 26.46 7.74
N LEU A 527 -4.50 25.69 7.90
CA LEU A 527 -4.68 24.75 9.01
C LEU A 527 -4.41 23.30 8.57
N VAL A 528 -3.44 22.65 9.20
CA VAL A 528 -3.06 21.26 8.92
C VAL A 528 -3.10 20.44 10.20
N PHE A 529 -3.76 19.28 10.15
CA PHE A 529 -3.83 18.31 11.24
C PHE A 529 -2.90 17.13 10.92
N GLU A 530 -1.91 16.88 11.78
CA GLU A 530 -0.94 15.79 11.65
C GLU A 530 -0.91 14.98 12.95
N GLY A 531 -1.75 13.95 13.03
CA GLY A 531 -1.93 13.18 14.27
C GLY A 531 -2.45 14.06 15.40
N GLU A 532 -1.68 14.19 16.48
CA GLU A 532 -2.02 15.06 17.61
C GLU A 532 -1.55 16.52 17.44
N ARG A 533 -0.74 16.78 16.40
CA ARG A 533 -0.20 18.10 16.10
C ARG A 533 -1.11 18.88 15.18
N ILE A 534 -1.27 20.17 15.48
CA ILE A 534 -2.11 21.09 14.72
C ILE A 534 -1.24 22.28 14.35
N TRP A 535 -1.08 22.50 13.05
CA TRP A 535 -0.29 23.58 12.49
C TRP A 535 -1.21 24.66 11.95
N LEU A 536 -0.96 25.90 12.35
CA LEU A 536 -1.64 27.10 11.86
C LEU A 536 -0.58 28.01 11.25
N ASP A 537 -0.67 28.27 9.95
CA ASP A 537 0.26 29.11 9.19
C ASP A 537 1.73 28.68 9.38
N GLY A 538 1.96 27.37 9.42
CA GLY A 538 3.28 26.76 9.59
C GLY A 538 3.81 26.72 11.03
N GLN A 539 3.03 27.16 12.02
CA GLN A 539 3.39 27.11 13.44
C GLN A 539 2.61 26.02 14.18
N ASP A 540 3.29 25.24 15.02
CA ASP A 540 2.63 24.25 15.89
C ASP A 540 1.84 24.99 16.98
N VAL A 541 0.52 24.90 16.93
CA VAL A 541 -0.42 25.53 17.86
C VAL A 541 -1.14 24.54 18.78
N SER A 542 -0.68 23.28 18.81
CA SER A 542 -1.36 22.15 19.48
C SER A 542 -1.72 22.43 20.93
N ASP A 543 -0.81 23.05 21.70
CA ASP A 543 -1.04 23.39 23.09
C ASP A 543 -1.77 24.72 23.25
N ALA A 544 -1.48 25.70 22.40
CA ALA A 544 -2.10 27.02 22.43
C ALA A 544 -3.62 26.92 22.28
N ILE A 545 -4.09 26.09 21.34
CA ILE A 545 -5.52 25.90 21.09
C ILE A 545 -6.22 25.05 22.15
N ARG A 546 -5.50 24.46 23.11
CA ARG A 546 -6.08 23.68 24.23
C ARG A 546 -6.27 24.52 25.50
N SER A 547 -5.90 25.80 25.46
CA SER A 547 -6.05 26.73 26.58
C SER A 547 -7.51 27.11 26.87
N ASP A 548 -7.78 27.57 28.09
CA ASP A 548 -9.10 28.11 28.45
C ASP A 548 -9.45 29.37 27.66
N ALA A 549 -8.45 30.19 27.34
CA ALA A 549 -8.62 31.36 26.48
C ALA A 549 -9.10 30.93 25.08
N ALA A 550 -8.43 29.97 24.44
CA ALA A 550 -8.85 29.44 23.14
C ALA A 550 -10.26 28.83 23.20
N SER A 551 -10.62 28.17 24.31
CA SER A 551 -11.96 27.63 24.51
C SER A 551 -13.04 28.71 24.60
N ARG A 552 -12.74 29.86 25.22
CA ARG A 552 -13.62 31.04 25.23
C ARG A 552 -13.72 31.66 23.84
N ASP A 553 -12.59 31.86 23.17
CA ASP A 553 -12.51 32.44 21.84
C ASP A 553 -13.33 31.63 20.82
N ALA A 554 -13.20 30.30 20.84
CA ALA A 554 -14.02 29.41 20.01
C ALA A 554 -15.52 29.56 20.27
N SER A 555 -15.93 29.80 21.53
CA SER A 555 -17.34 30.04 21.85
C SER A 555 -17.86 31.34 21.25
N LEU A 556 -17.03 32.39 21.21
CA LEU A 556 -17.39 33.67 20.59
C LEU A 556 -17.37 33.57 19.07
N ILE A 557 -16.34 32.96 18.48
CA ILE A 557 -16.23 32.75 17.02
C ILE A 557 -17.41 31.93 16.50
N SER A 558 -17.73 30.81 17.16
CA SER A 558 -18.83 29.92 16.75
C SER A 558 -20.22 30.55 16.87
N ALA A 559 -20.36 31.74 17.47
CA ALA A 559 -21.61 32.49 17.51
C ALA A 559 -21.77 33.47 16.33
N LEU A 560 -20.71 33.73 15.55
CA LEU A 560 -20.72 34.66 14.42
C LEU A 560 -21.09 33.92 13.11
N PRO A 561 -22.25 34.20 12.48
CA PRO A 561 -22.70 33.50 11.27
C PRO A 561 -21.71 33.58 10.10
N GLU A 562 -21.09 34.74 9.90
CA GLU A 562 -20.16 35.01 8.81
C GLU A 562 -18.91 34.12 8.90
N VAL A 563 -18.39 33.94 10.13
CA VAL A 563 -17.20 33.11 10.36
C VAL A 563 -17.55 31.63 10.21
N ARG A 564 -18.73 31.20 10.69
CA ARG A 564 -19.21 29.83 10.46
C ARG A 564 -19.33 29.51 8.98
N GLN A 565 -19.90 30.42 8.20
CA GLN A 565 -20.01 30.25 6.76
C GLN A 565 -18.64 30.16 6.08
N ALA A 566 -17.66 30.93 6.55
CA ALA A 566 -16.28 30.84 6.06
C ALA A 566 -15.59 29.52 6.39
N LEU A 567 -15.90 28.90 7.54
CA LEU A 567 -15.34 27.64 7.97
C LEU A 567 -16.04 26.41 7.38
N LEU A 568 -17.27 26.57 6.89
CA LEU A 568 -18.08 25.47 6.37
C LEU A 568 -17.41 24.77 5.18
N ASP A 569 -16.85 25.54 4.25
CA ASP A 569 -16.14 24.98 3.09
C ASP A 569 -14.94 24.12 3.53
N TRP A 570 -14.21 24.58 4.54
CA TRP A 570 -13.09 23.83 5.11
C TRP A 570 -13.56 22.52 5.74
N GLN A 571 -14.68 22.55 6.49
CA GLN A 571 -15.27 21.35 7.09
C GLN A 571 -15.71 20.36 6.01
N HIS A 572 -16.37 20.82 4.94
CA HIS A 572 -16.75 19.95 3.82
C HIS A 572 -15.54 19.36 3.09
N GLN A 573 -14.47 20.13 2.91
CA GLN A 573 -13.22 19.65 2.30
C GLN A 573 -12.44 18.64 3.16
N ALA A 574 -12.78 18.52 4.45
CA ALA A 574 -12.24 17.47 5.32
C ALA A 574 -12.82 16.09 4.98
N ALA A 575 -13.97 16.02 4.29
CA ALA A 575 -14.55 14.75 3.83
C ALA A 575 -13.76 14.21 2.62
N ARG A 576 -12.70 13.47 2.91
CA ARG A 576 -11.81 12.83 1.92
C ARG A 576 -11.89 11.31 2.03
N ALA A 577 -11.61 10.62 0.92
CA ALA A 577 -11.53 9.17 0.93
C ALA A 577 -10.43 8.69 1.90
N PRO A 578 -10.62 7.54 2.59
CA PRO A 578 -11.76 6.62 2.47
C PRO A 578 -13.03 7.06 3.22
N GLY A 579 -12.95 8.04 4.12
CA GLY A 579 -14.08 8.53 4.89
C GLY A 579 -13.69 9.54 5.97
N LEU A 580 -14.70 10.09 6.65
CA LEU A 580 -14.53 11.08 7.71
C LEU A 580 -15.34 10.72 8.95
N VAL A 581 -14.73 10.88 10.14
CA VAL A 581 -15.47 10.98 11.41
C VAL A 581 -15.38 12.43 11.88
N ALA A 582 -16.52 13.11 11.94
CA ALA A 582 -16.62 14.52 12.32
C ALA A 582 -17.23 14.64 13.71
N ASP A 583 -16.48 15.23 14.66
CA ASP A 583 -16.98 15.51 16.00
C ASP A 583 -17.23 17.00 16.22
N GLY A 584 -18.35 17.29 16.89
CA GLY A 584 -18.80 18.66 17.08
C GLY A 584 -20.08 18.76 17.88
N ARG A 585 -20.90 19.76 17.55
CA ARG A 585 -22.19 20.03 18.22
C ARG A 585 -23.37 19.99 17.27
N ASP A 586 -23.08 20.16 15.99
CA ASP A 586 -24.00 20.44 14.89
C ASP A 586 -23.47 19.82 13.58
N MET A 587 -22.59 18.81 13.67
CA MET A 587 -22.05 18.12 12.51
C MET A 587 -23.16 17.40 11.75
N GLY A 588 -24.06 16.71 12.45
CA GLY A 588 -25.17 15.97 11.85
C GLY A 588 -26.41 16.82 11.54
N THR A 589 -26.53 18.02 12.11
CA THR A 589 -27.68 18.92 11.91
C THR A 589 -27.44 19.99 10.84
N VAL A 590 -26.23 20.56 10.80
CA VAL A 590 -25.90 21.72 9.95
C VAL A 590 -24.81 21.42 8.94
N VAL A 591 -23.70 20.80 9.37
CA VAL A 591 -22.51 20.65 8.50
C VAL A 591 -22.68 19.50 7.50
N PHE A 592 -23.06 18.33 7.98
CA PHE A 592 -23.28 17.10 7.21
C PHE A 592 -24.68 16.53 7.48
N PRO A 593 -25.76 17.25 7.11
CA PRO A 593 -27.12 16.79 7.32
C PRO A 593 -27.46 15.51 6.55
N GLN A 594 -26.63 15.13 5.57
CA GLN A 594 -26.76 13.90 4.79
C GLN A 594 -25.82 12.77 5.26
N ALA A 595 -25.14 12.94 6.40
CA ALA A 595 -24.26 11.90 6.94
C ALA A 595 -25.04 10.59 7.18
N PRO A 596 -24.59 9.44 6.65
CA PRO A 596 -25.28 8.16 6.79
C PRO A 596 -25.41 7.66 8.24
N LEU A 597 -24.51 8.08 9.12
CA LEU A 597 -24.60 7.82 10.56
C LEU A 597 -24.36 9.11 11.34
N LYS A 598 -25.33 9.44 12.20
CA LYS A 598 -25.24 10.54 13.16
C LYS A 598 -25.44 9.96 14.55
N VAL A 599 -24.52 10.25 15.45
CA VAL A 599 -24.55 9.84 16.85
C VAL A 599 -24.60 11.09 17.71
N PHE A 600 -25.55 11.15 18.63
CA PHE A 600 -25.59 12.17 19.65
C PHE A 600 -25.11 11.58 20.98
N LEU A 601 -23.86 11.87 21.31
CA LEU A 601 -23.16 11.37 22.49
C LEU A 601 -23.49 12.22 23.71
N THR A 602 -24.07 11.60 24.73
CA THR A 602 -24.42 12.24 26.00
C THR A 602 -23.67 11.61 27.16
N ALA A 603 -23.60 12.36 28.25
CA ALA A 603 -23.14 11.90 29.55
C ALA A 603 -23.69 12.84 30.63
N SER A 604 -23.96 12.31 31.83
CA SER A 604 -24.42 13.14 32.94
C SER A 604 -23.43 14.28 33.23
N ALA A 605 -23.94 15.46 33.61
CA ALA A 605 -23.09 16.62 33.91
C ALA A 605 -22.07 16.31 35.02
N GLU A 606 -22.49 15.51 36.01
CA GLU A 606 -21.64 14.97 37.06
C GLU A 606 -20.49 14.14 36.49
N LYS A 607 -20.77 13.16 35.61
CA LYS A 607 -19.72 12.34 35.01
C LYS A 607 -18.73 13.15 34.17
N ARG A 608 -19.23 14.14 33.45
CA ARG A 608 -18.39 15.04 32.63
C ARG A 608 -17.50 15.92 33.51
N ALA A 609 -18.04 16.43 34.61
CA ALA A 609 -17.29 17.17 35.62
C ALA A 609 -16.20 16.28 36.26
N GLU A 610 -16.51 15.03 36.61
CA GLU A 610 -15.52 14.08 37.15
C GLU A 610 -14.36 13.84 36.20
N ARG A 611 -14.66 13.60 34.91
CA ARG A 611 -13.65 13.39 33.87
C ARG A 611 -12.76 14.62 33.69
N ARG A 612 -13.36 15.81 33.62
CA ARG A 612 -12.64 17.08 33.50
C ARG A 612 -11.79 17.37 34.74
N TYR A 613 -12.31 17.10 35.92
CA TYR A 613 -11.59 17.23 37.19
C TYR A 613 -10.33 16.35 37.20
N LYS A 614 -10.46 15.05 36.87
CA LYS A 614 -9.31 14.14 36.75
C LYS A 614 -8.28 14.63 35.74
N GLN A 615 -8.72 15.17 34.60
CA GLN A 615 -7.82 15.73 33.59
C GLN A 615 -7.05 16.94 34.10
N LEU A 616 -7.71 17.88 34.80
CA LEU A 616 -7.07 19.09 35.34
C LEU A 616 -6.09 18.77 36.47
N ILE A 617 -6.46 17.87 37.38
CA ILE A 617 -5.58 17.42 38.48
C ILE A 617 -4.34 16.71 37.94
N SER A 618 -4.48 15.86 36.91
CA SER A 618 -3.33 15.20 36.27
C SER A 618 -2.33 16.16 35.63
N LYS A 619 -2.76 17.40 35.34
CA LYS A 619 -1.94 18.49 34.78
C LYS A 619 -1.50 19.53 35.81
N GLY A 620 -1.76 19.30 37.10
CA GLY A 620 -1.33 20.19 38.19
C GLY A 620 -2.22 21.41 38.45
N PHE A 621 -3.43 21.46 37.88
CA PHE A 621 -4.38 22.55 38.11
C PHE A 621 -5.32 22.27 39.28
N THR A 622 -5.70 23.31 40.03
CA THR A 622 -6.71 23.25 41.09
C THR A 622 -8.08 23.64 40.53
N ALA A 623 -9.09 22.82 40.78
CA ALA A 623 -10.50 23.08 40.47
C ALA A 623 -11.38 22.35 41.49
N THR A 624 -12.66 22.70 41.63
CA THR A 624 -13.61 21.89 42.40
C THR A 624 -14.59 21.19 41.46
N LEU A 625 -15.05 19.99 41.86
CA LEU A 625 -16.02 19.24 41.05
C LEU A 625 -17.35 20.00 40.90
N ALA A 626 -17.77 20.73 41.93
CA ALA A 626 -19.00 21.52 41.93
C ALA A 626 -18.93 22.69 40.93
N ASP A 627 -17.82 23.43 40.92
CA ASP A 627 -17.64 24.57 39.99
C ASP A 627 -17.60 24.07 38.54
N LEU A 628 -16.85 22.99 38.27
CA LEU A 628 -16.76 22.40 36.94
C LEU A 628 -18.13 21.90 36.43
N ARG A 629 -18.94 21.34 37.32
CA ARG A 629 -20.30 20.91 36.98
C ARG A 629 -21.18 22.09 36.60
N ALA A 630 -21.21 23.14 37.44
CA ALA A 630 -22.01 24.34 37.18
C ALA A 630 -21.59 25.03 35.88
N GLU A 631 -20.29 25.12 35.61
CA GLU A 631 -19.76 25.66 34.35
C GLU A 631 -20.19 24.87 33.12
N LEU A 632 -20.17 23.53 33.20
CA LEU A 632 -20.62 22.66 32.12
C LEU A 632 -22.13 22.78 31.87
N GLU A 633 -22.94 22.80 32.94
CA GLU A 633 -24.40 22.96 32.84
C GLU A 633 -24.79 24.31 32.23
N GLU A 634 -24.17 25.41 32.66
CA GLU A 634 -24.41 26.74 32.12
C GLU A 634 -23.95 26.87 30.67
N ARG A 635 -22.83 26.22 30.31
CA ARG A 635 -22.36 26.15 28.92
C ARG A 635 -23.34 25.40 28.04
N ASP A 636 -23.82 24.24 28.48
CA ASP A 636 -24.75 23.43 27.71
C ASP A 636 -26.08 24.18 27.51
N ARG A 637 -26.58 24.86 28.54
CA ARG A 637 -27.77 25.73 28.43
C ARG A 637 -27.58 26.80 27.36
N ARG A 638 -26.47 27.53 27.42
CA ARG A 638 -26.13 28.59 26.46
C ARG A 638 -26.04 28.05 25.04
N ASP A 639 -25.41 26.89 24.86
CA ASP A 639 -25.21 26.26 23.56
C ASP A 639 -26.51 25.71 22.97
N ALA A 640 -27.41 25.19 23.80
CA ALA A 640 -28.73 24.73 23.39
C ALA A 640 -29.68 25.90 23.02
N THR A 641 -29.52 27.06 23.64
CA THR A 641 -30.39 28.24 23.41
C THR A 641 -29.89 29.21 22.32
N ARG A 642 -28.81 28.87 21.58
CA ARG A 642 -28.29 29.76 20.54
C ARG A 642 -29.27 29.89 19.37
N SER A 643 -29.32 31.08 18.77
CA SER A 643 -30.12 31.33 17.57
C SER A 643 -29.56 30.64 16.32
N VAL A 644 -28.25 30.37 16.29
CA VAL A 644 -27.56 29.73 15.17
C VAL A 644 -26.91 28.43 15.64
N ALA A 645 -27.24 27.34 14.95
CA ALA A 645 -26.73 25.99 15.18
C ALA A 645 -26.71 25.57 16.66
N PRO A 646 -27.89 25.51 17.31
CA PRO A 646 -27.99 25.12 18.71
C PRO A 646 -27.47 23.69 18.92
N LEU A 647 -26.96 23.41 20.13
CA LEU A 647 -26.64 22.05 20.55
C LEU A 647 -27.93 21.23 20.60
N ALA A 648 -28.14 20.40 19.58
CA ALA A 648 -29.31 19.54 19.44
C ALA A 648 -28.95 18.28 18.68
N ALA A 649 -29.60 17.17 19.02
CA ALA A 649 -29.53 15.95 18.24
C ALA A 649 -30.21 16.17 16.87
N ALA A 650 -29.61 15.66 15.80
CA ALA A 650 -30.31 15.56 14.53
C ALA A 650 -31.52 14.61 14.67
N ALA A 651 -32.56 14.84 13.86
CA ALA A 651 -33.81 14.08 13.97
C ALA A 651 -33.61 12.56 13.80
N ASP A 652 -32.62 12.17 13.01
CA ASP A 652 -32.21 10.80 12.71
C ASP A 652 -30.97 10.34 13.49
N ALA A 653 -30.52 11.10 14.50
CA ALA A 653 -29.36 10.73 15.30
C ALA A 653 -29.67 9.58 16.27
N LEU A 654 -28.72 8.65 16.40
CA LEU A 654 -28.73 7.63 17.42
C LEU A 654 -28.19 8.18 18.73
N MET A 655 -28.95 8.02 19.81
CA MET A 655 -28.56 8.48 21.15
C MET A 655 -27.59 7.48 21.79
N LEU A 656 -26.43 7.96 22.26
CA LEU A 656 -25.46 7.16 22.99
C LEU A 656 -25.14 7.83 24.33
N ASP A 657 -25.64 7.28 25.44
CA ASP A 657 -25.21 7.70 26.78
C ASP A 657 -23.97 6.90 27.19
N ASN A 658 -22.85 7.59 27.37
CA ASN A 658 -21.60 6.96 27.78
C ASN A 658 -21.24 7.20 29.24
N SER A 659 -22.20 7.58 30.10
CA SER A 659 -21.95 7.85 31.53
C SER A 659 -21.27 6.66 32.22
N GLU A 660 -21.78 5.45 31.94
CA GLU A 660 -21.30 4.18 32.50
C GLU A 660 -20.56 3.30 31.48
N LEU A 661 -20.45 3.73 30.22
CA LEU A 661 -19.72 2.98 29.20
C LEU A 661 -18.23 3.30 29.23
N SER A 662 -17.42 2.26 29.04
CA SER A 662 -16.02 2.44 28.69
C SER A 662 -15.92 3.02 27.28
N ILE A 663 -14.80 3.68 26.97
CA ILE A 663 -14.56 4.21 25.61
C ILE A 663 -14.57 3.08 24.57
N SER A 664 -14.04 1.91 24.91
CA SER A 664 -14.04 0.75 24.00
C SER A 664 -15.46 0.27 23.68
N ALA A 665 -16.33 0.19 24.70
CA ALA A 665 -17.72 -0.23 24.51
C ALA A 665 -18.50 0.79 23.67
N ALA A 666 -18.28 2.09 23.90
CA ALA A 666 -18.87 3.15 23.09
C ALA A 666 -18.40 3.07 21.63
N THR A 667 -17.09 2.86 21.40
CA THR A 667 -16.51 2.69 20.06
C THR A 667 -17.14 1.50 19.34
N GLU A 668 -17.24 0.36 20.01
CA GLU A 668 -17.82 -0.87 19.45
C GLU A 668 -19.30 -0.70 19.08
N GLN A 669 -20.07 0.02 19.92
CA GLN A 669 -21.46 0.34 19.62
C GLN A 669 -21.62 1.19 18.36
N VAL A 670 -20.77 2.21 18.18
CA VAL A 670 -20.78 3.06 16.98
C VAL A 670 -20.38 2.26 15.74
N LEU A 671 -19.35 1.43 15.84
CA LEU A 671 -18.92 0.55 14.73
C LEU A 671 -20.01 -0.46 14.35
N GLN A 672 -20.76 -1.00 15.32
CA GLN A 672 -21.89 -1.88 15.05
C GLN A 672 -23.01 -1.15 14.29
N TRP A 673 -23.37 0.07 14.70
CA TRP A 673 -24.34 0.88 13.97
C TRP A 673 -23.87 1.25 12.57
N TRP A 674 -22.56 1.47 12.40
CA TRP A 674 -21.97 1.74 11.09
C TRP A 674 -22.05 0.53 10.17
N GLU A 675 -21.70 -0.66 10.68
CA GLU A 675 -21.70 -1.91 9.92
C GLU A 675 -23.12 -2.27 9.44
N GLN A 676 -24.15 -2.03 10.26
CA GLN A 676 -25.56 -2.23 9.89
C GLN A 676 -26.02 -1.37 8.70
N ARG A 677 -25.30 -0.30 8.38
CA ARG A 677 -25.59 0.59 7.24
C ARG A 677 -24.78 0.24 6.00
N GLN A 678 -23.81 -0.67 6.10
CA GLN A 678 -22.98 -1.05 4.97
C GLN A 678 -23.70 -2.05 4.06
N PRO A 679 -23.51 -1.93 2.74
CA PRO A 679 -24.14 -2.84 1.77
C PRO A 679 -23.42 -4.20 1.66
N PHE A 680 -22.52 -4.51 2.60
CA PHE A 680 -21.67 -5.71 2.57
C PHE A 680 -22.24 -6.89 3.38
N ALA A 681 -23.40 -6.72 4.01
CA ALA A 681 -24.00 -7.74 4.88
C ALA A 681 -24.49 -8.99 4.09
N ALA A 682 -23.84 -10.12 4.37
CA ALA A 682 -24.17 -11.52 4.06
C ALA A 682 -24.48 -11.88 2.60
N SER A 683 -23.49 -11.73 1.71
CA SER A 683 -23.26 -12.78 0.71
C SER A 683 -22.69 -14.01 1.43
N ALA A 684 -23.59 -14.78 2.06
CA ALA A 684 -23.30 -16.11 2.60
C ALA A 684 -23.13 -17.13 1.47
#